data_AF-A0A1I1N0Z1-F1
#
_entry.id   AF-A0A1I1N0Z1-F1
#
_cell.length_a   1.000
_cell.length_b   1.000
_cell.length_c   1.000
_cell.angle_alpha   90.00
_cell.angle_beta   90.00
_cell.angle_gamma   90.00
#
_symmetry.space_group_name_H-M   'P 1'
#
loop_
_entity.id
_entity.type
_entity.pdbx_description
1 polymer ?
#
loop_
_entity_poly.entity_id
_entity_poly.type
_entity_poly.pdbx_seq_one_letter_code
_entity_poly.pdbx_strand_id
1 'polypeptide(L)'
;MADGKYDGSSGSDNINRTSVDGGGDQVDGPDGLNDSIYGYGGNDTIEAGRGSDTVYGGEGADSIEGRSGDDVLYGGAGRDTIEGDAGNDTIYVGSGDDDIYGESGDDLIRVTRGTSAWIDGQSGDDTLDFSGLTGTTISSINYYGGDPSNGYIIFANGERMEYRGIEAITGTQDGRVDGSTGADSIGDGYTDGQLDAVGDADGSHNDSIYAYGGNDTVASGAGNDTVYGGAGTDALYGGAGNDALDGGSGDDALSGGSGDDVLYGGEGWDTLYSGLGNDTYYGGTGLDYIDFGAETGGVYVDLSNGTIGGAATGDVMGSGIDGVFGSNHDDTLIGFDPWSPTGDVYTNVFFGRAGNDVFDGRGSPDYMDGGSGDDTFLMTGTPGSDTIIGGEGGSDQDVIDFSSVSGPITVDYTGAEAGTITHGADTVTFSQIERIYATSSGDSLTGGAGTDRVEGRGGSDTLYGGAGGDELSGDSGDDSLYGGTGADTLYGGLGADRIEAGSGDDQIYGGAGADAIYAGQGADSIYAASGDDAIYGGSGSDVVTLTGPGNYALFGGEDAGDADVDVLDISSLGAGGQVTAITYNSGDDESGTITFSNGDVATFSGFEMIVCFAQGTRIDTPRGPVAVEDLRPGDAVMTADHGPQPLRWTGSRRVPARGGSAPVTFATGAIGNTRPLTLSPQHRVLITGWKPEMLFGEAEVLVAAKHLVDGHEVTQSEGSQITYHHLCLDRHEVLFAEGAPVESFLPAEEALFSLTPAQRRDLCAALPDLDAAARPARPILRGYEAQLLGPSLPPPDLRRAGHRMANRIL
;
A
#
# COMPACT_ATOMS: atom_id res chain seq x y z
N MET A 1 -89.79 5.07 18.53
CA MET A 1 -89.87 4.11 19.65
C MET A 1 -88.42 3.90 20.07
N ALA A 2 -88.16 3.73 21.36
CA ALA A 2 -86.78 3.55 21.82
C ALA A 2 -86.32 2.17 21.37
N ASP A 3 -85.02 2.02 21.17
CA ASP A 3 -84.30 0.74 21.12
C ASP A 3 -84.85 -0.26 22.16
N GLY A 4 -85.24 -1.45 21.71
CA GLY A 4 -85.80 -2.49 22.54
C GLY A 4 -84.69 -3.19 23.31
N LYS A 5 -84.63 -3.00 24.62
CA LYS A 5 -83.75 -3.81 25.49
C LYS A 5 -84.53 -4.99 26.05
N TYR A 6 -84.08 -6.21 25.75
CA TYR A 6 -84.64 -7.43 26.33
C TYR A 6 -83.66 -8.08 27.32
N ASP A 7 -84.08 -8.22 28.57
CA ASP A 7 -83.32 -8.87 29.64
C ASP A 7 -83.90 -10.26 29.95
N GLY A 8 -83.12 -11.31 29.70
CA GLY A 8 -83.34 -12.67 30.13
C GLY A 8 -83.13 -12.88 31.64
N SER A 9 -83.03 -14.13 32.05
CA SER A 9 -82.96 -14.58 33.44
C SER A 9 -81.66 -15.35 33.70
N SER A 10 -81.48 -15.84 34.93
CA SER A 10 -80.31 -16.67 35.26
C SER A 10 -80.53 -18.16 34.98
N GLY A 11 -81.52 -18.53 34.16
CA GLY A 11 -81.73 -19.90 33.69
C GLY A 11 -82.29 -19.90 32.27
N SER A 12 -82.33 -21.07 31.62
CA SER A 12 -82.68 -21.20 30.19
C SER A 12 -83.92 -20.44 29.74
N ASP A 13 -83.72 -19.50 28.83
CA ASP A 13 -84.71 -18.64 28.23
C ASP A 13 -84.96 -18.97 26.75
N ASN A 14 -86.17 -18.66 26.28
CA ASN A 14 -86.52 -18.70 24.87
C ASN A 14 -86.97 -17.29 24.46
N ILE A 15 -86.05 -16.56 23.83
CA ILE A 15 -86.21 -15.18 23.41
C ILE A 15 -86.41 -15.20 21.89
N ASN A 16 -87.59 -14.81 21.44
CA ASN A 16 -87.90 -14.78 20.02
C ASN A 16 -88.78 -13.57 19.70
N ARG A 17 -89.13 -13.41 18.43
CA ARG A 17 -90.02 -12.35 17.89
C ARG A 17 -91.36 -12.10 18.63
N THR A 18 -91.80 -13.00 19.52
CA THR A 18 -93.02 -12.80 20.32
C THR A 18 -92.76 -12.40 21.77
N SER A 19 -91.50 -12.42 22.20
CA SER A 19 -91.07 -12.02 23.54
C SER A 19 -91.24 -10.52 23.71
N VAL A 20 -91.78 -10.13 24.88
CA VAL A 20 -92.11 -8.74 25.23
C VAL A 20 -91.34 -8.35 26.49
N ASP A 21 -90.64 -7.22 26.47
CA ASP A 21 -89.90 -6.72 27.63
C ASP A 21 -90.82 -6.13 28.73
N GLY A 22 -90.24 -5.70 29.86
CA GLY A 22 -90.97 -5.06 30.95
C GLY A 22 -91.61 -3.70 30.59
N GLY A 23 -91.19 -3.09 29.47
CA GLY A 23 -91.72 -1.86 28.87
C GLY A 23 -92.86 -2.07 27.87
N GLY A 24 -93.11 -3.31 27.43
CA GLY A 24 -94.14 -3.65 26.45
C GLY A 24 -93.63 -3.72 25.00
N ASP A 25 -92.32 -3.70 24.79
CA ASP A 25 -91.66 -3.76 23.49
C ASP A 25 -91.38 -5.21 23.05
N GLN A 26 -91.60 -5.51 21.78
CA GLN A 26 -91.40 -6.85 21.23
C GLN A 26 -90.01 -6.93 20.58
N VAL A 27 -89.30 -8.05 20.81
CA VAL A 27 -87.99 -8.34 20.19
C VAL A 27 -88.04 -8.27 18.65
N ASP A 28 -89.21 -8.41 18.04
CA ASP A 28 -89.44 -8.07 16.64
C ASP A 28 -90.79 -7.35 16.55
N GLY A 29 -90.77 -6.04 16.80
CA GLY A 29 -91.83 -5.16 16.33
C GLY A 29 -91.80 -5.12 14.80
N PRO A 30 -92.93 -4.83 14.10
CA PRO A 30 -92.94 -4.68 12.64
C PRO A 30 -92.13 -3.48 12.10
N ASP A 31 -91.25 -2.89 12.90
CA ASP A 31 -90.53 -1.65 12.68
C ASP A 31 -89.05 -1.82 12.27
N GLY A 32 -88.45 -3.01 12.40
CA GLY A 32 -87.08 -3.29 11.95
C GLY A 32 -86.05 -2.39 12.65
N LEU A 33 -86.20 -2.24 13.96
CA LEU A 33 -85.31 -1.44 14.81
C LEU A 33 -84.14 -2.30 15.30
N ASN A 34 -83.10 -1.64 15.81
CA ASN A 34 -81.95 -2.29 16.41
C ASN A 34 -82.23 -2.56 17.89
N ASP A 35 -82.08 -3.81 18.31
CA ASP A 35 -82.38 -4.27 19.65
C ASP A 35 -81.14 -4.73 20.42
N SER A 36 -81.23 -4.75 21.74
CA SER A 36 -80.18 -5.26 22.63
C SER A 36 -80.73 -6.37 23.51
N ILE A 37 -80.29 -7.60 23.26
CA ILE A 37 -80.84 -8.82 23.85
C ILE A 37 -79.79 -9.48 24.75
N TYR A 38 -80.17 -9.84 25.97
CA TYR A 38 -79.30 -10.48 26.95
C TYR A 38 -79.91 -11.79 27.46
N GLY A 39 -79.25 -12.94 27.26
CA GLY A 39 -79.63 -14.24 27.82
C GLY A 39 -79.22 -14.39 29.28
N TYR A 40 -78.02 -13.89 29.63
CA TYR A 40 -77.36 -13.97 30.94
C TYR A 40 -76.84 -15.36 31.31
N GLY A 41 -77.68 -16.31 31.70
CA GLY A 41 -77.17 -17.62 32.11
C GLY A 41 -78.21 -18.73 32.04
N GLY A 42 -77.74 -19.97 31.85
CA GLY A 42 -78.57 -21.07 31.38
C GLY A 42 -78.40 -21.25 29.88
N ASN A 43 -78.98 -22.33 29.33
CA ASN A 43 -78.92 -22.59 27.89
C ASN A 43 -80.07 -21.85 27.20
N ASP A 44 -79.77 -20.80 26.46
CA ASP A 44 -80.73 -19.88 25.89
C ASP A 44 -80.97 -20.15 24.40
N THR A 45 -82.17 -19.81 23.91
CA THR A 45 -82.48 -19.78 22.47
C THR A 45 -82.94 -18.37 22.12
N ILE A 46 -82.18 -17.67 21.27
CA ILE A 46 -82.34 -16.26 20.98
C ILE A 46 -82.48 -16.06 19.46
N GLU A 47 -83.55 -15.41 19.03
CA GLU A 47 -83.77 -14.95 17.65
C GLU A 47 -83.95 -13.43 17.67
N ALA A 48 -83.02 -12.69 17.06
CA ALA A 48 -82.94 -11.22 17.14
C ALA A 48 -83.90 -10.52 16.17
N GLY A 49 -83.96 -10.94 14.90
CA GLY A 49 -85.08 -10.61 14.01
C GLY A 49 -84.72 -9.70 12.84
N ARG A 50 -85.11 -8.42 12.88
CA ARG A 50 -84.80 -7.49 11.78
C ARG A 50 -84.22 -6.23 12.37
N GLY A 51 -83.05 -5.83 11.91
CA GLY A 51 -82.34 -4.70 12.47
C GLY A 51 -80.86 -5.02 12.54
N SER A 52 -80.05 -4.05 12.96
CA SER A 52 -78.66 -4.32 13.35
C SER A 52 -78.63 -4.50 14.87
N ASP A 53 -78.84 -5.72 15.31
CA ASP A 53 -79.09 -6.09 16.68
C ASP A 53 -77.80 -6.37 17.44
N THR A 54 -77.86 -6.36 18.77
CA THR A 54 -76.75 -6.77 19.63
C THR A 54 -77.24 -7.83 20.60
N VAL A 55 -76.67 -9.03 20.51
CA VAL A 55 -77.10 -10.20 21.29
C VAL A 55 -75.98 -10.71 22.18
N TYR A 56 -76.28 -10.93 23.45
CA TYR A 56 -75.39 -11.56 24.42
C TYR A 56 -76.02 -12.86 24.93
N GLY A 57 -75.46 -14.02 24.58
CA GLY A 57 -75.87 -15.34 25.10
C GLY A 57 -75.63 -15.42 26.61
N GLY A 58 -74.36 -15.46 27.02
CA GLY A 58 -73.98 -15.39 28.42
C GLY A 58 -73.31 -16.68 28.90
N GLU A 59 -73.70 -17.23 30.05
CA GLU A 59 -73.19 -18.53 30.53
C GLU A 59 -74.14 -19.66 30.14
N GLY A 60 -73.73 -20.60 29.30
CA GLY A 60 -74.60 -21.72 28.92
C GLY A 60 -74.21 -22.33 27.59
N ALA A 61 -75.01 -23.28 27.11
CA ALA A 61 -74.93 -23.71 25.72
C ALA A 61 -76.09 -23.06 24.97
N ASP A 62 -75.80 -21.94 24.32
CA ASP A 62 -76.78 -21.01 23.77
C ASP A 62 -76.97 -21.23 22.26
N SER A 63 -78.13 -20.88 21.74
CA SER A 63 -78.47 -20.91 20.31
C SER A 63 -78.93 -19.51 19.92
N ILE A 64 -78.15 -18.83 19.07
CA ILE A 64 -78.34 -17.42 18.71
C ILE A 64 -78.51 -17.32 17.19
N GLU A 65 -79.58 -16.67 16.74
CA GLU A 65 -79.85 -16.36 15.33
C GLU A 65 -80.03 -14.83 15.17
N GLY A 66 -79.15 -14.18 14.39
CA GLY A 66 -79.16 -12.73 14.12
C GLY A 66 -80.30 -12.30 13.19
N ARG A 67 -80.54 -13.10 12.14
CA ARG A 67 -81.56 -12.94 11.09
C ARG A 67 -81.21 -11.93 10.00
N SER A 68 -81.59 -10.67 10.10
CA SER A 68 -81.34 -9.75 8.98
C SER A 68 -80.95 -8.35 9.42
N GLY A 69 -79.87 -7.85 8.83
CA GLY A 69 -79.18 -6.63 9.21
C GLY A 69 -77.79 -6.96 9.75
N ASP A 70 -76.98 -5.94 9.97
CA ASP A 70 -75.58 -6.13 10.40
C ASP A 70 -75.55 -6.27 11.93
N ASP A 71 -75.51 -7.50 12.44
CA ASP A 71 -75.68 -7.85 13.84
C ASP A 71 -74.35 -7.95 14.60
N VAL A 72 -74.41 -7.81 15.92
CA VAL A 72 -73.27 -8.05 16.82
C VAL A 72 -73.64 -9.13 17.83
N LEU A 73 -73.08 -10.33 17.65
CA LEU A 73 -73.46 -11.53 18.40
C LEU A 73 -72.33 -11.96 19.33
N TYR A 74 -72.63 -12.20 20.60
CA TYR A 74 -71.69 -12.68 21.61
C TYR A 74 -72.19 -14.02 22.16
N GLY A 75 -71.47 -15.12 21.90
CA GLY A 75 -71.80 -16.45 22.46
C GLY A 75 -71.68 -16.45 23.98
N GLY A 76 -70.48 -16.13 24.46
CA GLY A 76 -70.20 -16.07 25.89
C GLY A 76 -69.42 -17.30 26.33
N ALA A 77 -69.90 -18.02 27.34
CA ALA A 77 -69.20 -19.17 27.91
C ALA A 77 -70.06 -20.42 27.83
N GLY A 78 -69.57 -21.43 27.14
CA GLY A 78 -70.11 -22.79 27.13
C GLY A 78 -70.03 -23.38 25.73
N ARG A 79 -71.10 -23.99 25.21
CA ARG A 79 -71.03 -24.63 23.89
C ARG A 79 -72.14 -24.06 23.03
N ASP A 80 -71.81 -23.01 22.30
CA ASP A 80 -72.80 -22.17 21.67
C ASP A 80 -72.99 -22.53 20.20
N THR A 81 -74.16 -22.21 19.66
CA THR A 81 -74.45 -22.25 18.22
C THR A 81 -74.89 -20.85 17.81
N ILE A 82 -74.16 -20.21 16.90
CA ILE A 82 -74.42 -18.83 16.49
C ILE A 82 -74.55 -18.78 14.97
N GLU A 83 -75.64 -18.20 14.48
CA GLU A 83 -75.93 -17.96 13.06
C GLU A 83 -76.12 -16.45 12.85
N GLY A 84 -75.29 -15.83 12.00
CA GLY A 84 -75.41 -14.42 11.59
C GLY A 84 -76.65 -14.19 10.70
N ASP A 85 -76.91 -15.12 9.78
CA ASP A 85 -77.94 -15.09 8.74
C ASP A 85 -77.64 -14.07 7.62
N ALA A 86 -78.28 -12.90 7.56
CA ALA A 86 -78.19 -12.01 6.40
C ALA A 86 -77.78 -10.59 6.78
N GLY A 87 -76.55 -10.21 6.46
CA GLY A 87 -75.98 -8.94 6.86
C GLY A 87 -74.47 -9.09 6.97
N ASN A 88 -73.76 -7.99 7.23
CA ASN A 88 -72.34 -8.07 7.53
C ASN A 88 -72.17 -8.13 9.05
N ASP A 89 -72.14 -9.33 9.59
CA ASP A 89 -72.26 -9.57 11.02
C ASP A 89 -70.91 -9.55 11.72
N THR A 90 -70.91 -9.18 13.01
CA THR A 90 -69.74 -9.31 13.89
C THR A 90 -70.03 -10.33 14.97
N ILE A 91 -69.37 -11.49 14.90
CA ILE A 91 -69.57 -12.59 15.84
C ILE A 91 -68.37 -12.72 16.77
N TYR A 92 -68.61 -12.64 18.07
CA TYR A 92 -67.64 -12.93 19.12
C TYR A 92 -67.88 -14.33 19.66
N VAL A 93 -66.98 -15.26 19.32
CA VAL A 93 -67.14 -16.69 19.58
C VAL A 93 -67.28 -16.99 21.08
N GLY A 94 -66.41 -16.40 21.91
CA GLY A 94 -66.43 -16.63 23.35
C GLY A 94 -65.53 -17.80 23.77
N SER A 95 -65.97 -18.60 24.74
CA SER A 95 -65.21 -19.73 25.27
C SER A 95 -65.99 -21.04 25.23
N GLY A 96 -65.34 -22.08 24.70
CA GLY A 96 -65.82 -23.46 24.64
C GLY A 96 -66.00 -23.93 23.18
N ASP A 97 -66.61 -25.08 22.96
CA ASP A 97 -66.57 -25.78 21.66
C ASP A 97 -67.73 -25.34 20.74
N ASP A 98 -67.65 -24.11 20.23
CA ASP A 98 -68.77 -23.43 19.58
C ASP A 98 -68.94 -23.80 18.09
N ASP A 99 -70.17 -23.77 17.60
CA ASP A 99 -70.55 -23.97 16.19
C ASP A 99 -71.04 -22.61 15.62
N ILE A 100 -70.29 -22.00 14.71
CA ILE A 100 -70.50 -20.62 14.22
C ILE A 100 -70.73 -20.60 12.72
N TYR A 101 -71.75 -19.87 12.28
CA TYR A 101 -72.11 -19.70 10.87
C TYR A 101 -72.30 -18.21 10.54
N GLY A 102 -71.55 -17.69 9.57
CA GLY A 102 -71.71 -16.33 9.03
C GLY A 102 -72.99 -16.22 8.19
N GLU A 103 -73.16 -17.18 7.26
CA GLU A 103 -74.27 -17.27 6.29
C GLU A 103 -74.09 -16.35 5.08
N SER A 104 -74.74 -15.18 5.04
CA SER A 104 -74.71 -14.31 3.86
C SER A 104 -74.37 -12.86 4.18
N GLY A 105 -73.31 -12.38 3.54
CA GLY A 105 -72.75 -11.05 3.78
C GLY A 105 -71.26 -11.18 4.07
N ASP A 106 -70.58 -10.05 4.26
CA ASP A 106 -69.14 -10.06 4.56
C ASP A 106 -68.95 -10.04 6.08
N ASP A 107 -68.81 -11.22 6.69
CA ASP A 107 -68.87 -11.39 8.14
C ASP A 107 -67.50 -11.28 8.82
N LEU A 108 -67.50 -10.84 10.08
CA LEU A 108 -66.32 -10.67 10.91
C LEU A 108 -66.40 -11.50 12.19
N ILE A 109 -65.65 -12.59 12.22
CA ILE A 109 -65.69 -13.58 13.29
C ILE A 109 -64.46 -13.40 14.17
N ARG A 110 -64.66 -12.96 15.41
CA ARG A 110 -63.60 -12.65 16.37
C ARG A 110 -63.40 -13.76 17.39
N VAL A 111 -62.19 -14.31 17.38
CA VAL A 111 -61.76 -15.35 18.30
C VAL A 111 -60.89 -14.73 19.39
N THR A 112 -61.40 -14.74 20.63
CA THR A 112 -60.73 -14.10 21.77
C THR A 112 -60.07 -15.08 22.75
N ARG A 113 -60.32 -16.38 22.59
CA ARG A 113 -59.68 -17.47 23.34
C ARG A 113 -59.43 -18.65 22.40
N GLY A 114 -58.39 -19.44 22.67
CA GLY A 114 -58.24 -20.75 22.02
C GLY A 114 -59.38 -21.65 22.43
N THR A 115 -60.08 -22.22 21.44
CA THR A 115 -61.19 -23.15 21.63
C THR A 115 -61.23 -24.18 20.49
N SER A 116 -62.01 -25.25 20.63
CA SER A 116 -62.23 -26.21 19.53
C SER A 116 -63.48 -25.86 18.70
N ALA A 117 -63.62 -24.59 18.32
CA ALA A 117 -64.77 -24.12 17.56
C ALA A 117 -64.77 -24.65 16.11
N TRP A 118 -65.96 -24.66 15.52
CA TRP A 118 -66.20 -24.93 14.11
C TRP A 118 -66.86 -23.70 13.49
N ILE A 119 -66.19 -23.06 12.53
CA ILE A 119 -66.58 -21.77 11.93
C ILE A 119 -66.81 -21.88 10.41
N ASP A 120 -68.03 -21.63 9.93
CA ASP A 120 -68.36 -21.58 8.50
C ASP A 120 -68.81 -20.17 8.10
N GLY A 121 -68.02 -19.42 7.33
CA GLY A 121 -68.44 -18.09 6.83
C GLY A 121 -69.56 -18.19 5.79
N GLN A 122 -69.57 -19.28 5.03
CA GLN A 122 -70.50 -19.55 3.93
C GLN A 122 -70.35 -18.63 2.72
N SER A 123 -71.17 -17.58 2.58
CA SER A 123 -71.24 -16.78 1.35
C SER A 123 -70.98 -15.30 1.59
N GLY A 124 -69.81 -14.84 1.14
CA GLY A 124 -69.36 -13.47 1.32
C GLY A 124 -67.84 -13.41 1.15
N ASP A 125 -67.26 -12.25 1.46
CA ASP A 125 -65.82 -12.15 1.75
C ASP A 125 -65.62 -12.12 3.28
N ASP A 126 -65.55 -13.32 3.89
CA ASP A 126 -65.59 -13.48 5.34
C ASP A 126 -64.21 -13.37 6.00
N THR A 127 -64.16 -12.76 7.18
CA THR A 127 -62.91 -12.51 7.93
C THR A 127 -62.92 -13.19 9.29
N LEU A 128 -61.88 -13.97 9.57
CA LEU A 128 -61.58 -14.55 10.87
C LEU A 128 -60.46 -13.77 11.57
N ASP A 129 -60.78 -13.11 12.68
CA ASP A 129 -59.91 -12.16 13.37
C ASP A 129 -59.45 -12.67 14.75
N PHE A 130 -58.13 -12.79 14.91
CA PHE A 130 -57.43 -13.21 16.13
C PHE A 130 -56.78 -12.07 16.90
N SER A 131 -56.98 -10.80 16.50
CA SER A 131 -56.37 -9.64 17.16
C SER A 131 -56.74 -9.51 18.66
N GLY A 132 -57.85 -10.14 19.07
CA GLY A 132 -58.29 -10.22 20.46
C GLY A 132 -57.92 -11.52 21.20
N LEU A 133 -57.12 -12.41 20.60
CA LEU A 133 -56.78 -13.72 21.17
C LEU A 133 -55.97 -13.57 22.45
N THR A 134 -56.47 -14.13 23.55
CA THR A 134 -55.79 -14.12 24.85
C THR A 134 -55.70 -15.52 25.44
N GLY A 135 -54.62 -15.79 26.17
CA GLY A 135 -54.41 -17.06 26.89
C GLY A 135 -53.79 -18.20 26.07
N THR A 136 -53.59 -18.02 24.77
CA THR A 136 -52.78 -18.89 23.90
C THR A 136 -52.29 -18.10 22.68
N THR A 137 -51.50 -18.72 21.80
CA THR A 137 -51.08 -18.19 20.49
C THR A 137 -51.40 -19.21 19.40
N ILE A 138 -51.39 -18.79 18.14
CA ILE A 138 -51.52 -19.70 17.01
C ILE A 138 -50.20 -20.45 16.85
N SER A 139 -50.25 -21.78 16.75
CA SER A 139 -49.10 -22.63 16.48
C SER A 139 -48.97 -22.99 15.00
N SER A 140 -50.07 -23.14 14.27
CA SER A 140 -50.07 -23.30 12.81
C SER A 140 -51.46 -23.10 12.22
N ILE A 141 -51.52 -22.64 10.97
CA ILE A 141 -52.72 -22.60 10.12
C ILE A 141 -52.54 -23.64 9.01
N ASN A 142 -53.51 -24.55 8.85
CA ASN A 142 -53.39 -25.69 7.94
C ASN A 142 -54.56 -25.72 6.96
N TYR A 143 -54.27 -25.61 5.67
CA TYR A 143 -55.28 -25.54 4.62
C TYR A 143 -55.69 -26.92 4.08
N TYR A 144 -56.98 -27.15 3.90
CA TYR A 144 -57.52 -28.36 3.26
C TYR A 144 -57.32 -28.29 1.75
N GLY A 145 -56.49 -29.18 1.20
CA GLY A 145 -56.26 -29.25 -0.24
C GLY A 145 -55.54 -28.03 -0.84
N GLY A 146 -54.94 -27.18 0.01
CA GLY A 146 -54.27 -25.93 -0.38
C GLY A 146 -55.22 -24.75 -0.63
N ASP A 147 -56.50 -24.89 -0.29
CA ASP A 147 -57.48 -23.82 -0.39
C ASP A 147 -57.46 -22.95 0.88
N PRO A 148 -57.05 -21.66 0.82
CA PRO A 148 -56.96 -20.80 1.98
C PRO A 148 -58.32 -20.53 2.64
N SER A 149 -59.43 -20.71 1.91
CA SER A 149 -60.78 -20.53 2.46
C SER A 149 -61.22 -21.69 3.37
N ASN A 150 -60.47 -22.79 3.45
CA ASN A 150 -60.89 -24.00 4.16
C ASN A 150 -59.71 -24.62 4.91
N GLY A 151 -59.82 -24.81 6.24
CA GLY A 151 -58.69 -25.34 6.99
C GLY A 151 -58.95 -25.63 8.46
N TYR A 152 -57.86 -25.82 9.20
CA TYR A 152 -57.86 -25.88 10.65
C TYR A 152 -56.66 -25.14 11.25
N ILE A 153 -56.85 -24.61 12.44
CA ILE A 153 -55.86 -23.86 13.21
C ILE A 153 -55.48 -24.71 14.43
N ILE A 154 -54.19 -24.84 14.69
CA ILE A 154 -53.66 -25.45 15.90
C ILE A 154 -53.16 -24.33 16.79
N PHE A 155 -53.63 -24.28 18.03
CA PHE A 155 -53.15 -23.34 19.03
C PHE A 155 -51.98 -23.94 19.83
N ALA A 156 -51.16 -23.08 20.42
CA ALA A 156 -49.99 -23.49 21.22
C ALA A 156 -50.37 -24.32 22.46
N ASN A 157 -51.62 -24.22 22.92
CA ASN A 157 -52.15 -25.06 24.01
C ASN A 157 -52.57 -26.48 23.54
N GLY A 158 -52.49 -26.77 22.23
CA GLY A 158 -52.83 -28.06 21.63
C GLY A 158 -54.29 -28.19 21.15
N GLU A 159 -55.11 -27.16 21.30
CA GLU A 159 -56.48 -27.12 20.79
C GLU A 159 -56.50 -26.93 19.26
N ARG A 160 -57.59 -27.38 18.64
CA ARG A 160 -57.80 -27.36 17.19
C ARG A 160 -59.15 -26.76 16.84
N MET A 161 -59.14 -25.68 16.07
CA MET A 161 -60.34 -25.05 15.52
C MET A 161 -60.42 -25.32 14.02
N GLU A 162 -61.61 -25.63 13.50
CA GLU A 162 -61.83 -25.82 12.06
C GLU A 162 -62.54 -24.59 11.49
N TYR A 163 -62.23 -24.26 10.23
CA TYR A 163 -62.92 -23.19 9.50
C TYR A 163 -63.17 -23.54 8.03
N ARG A 164 -64.22 -22.95 7.43
CA ARG A 164 -64.56 -23.02 6.00
C ARG A 164 -65.22 -21.74 5.53
N GLY A 165 -65.09 -21.46 4.24
CA GLY A 165 -65.61 -20.25 3.62
C GLY A 165 -65.11 -19.00 4.34
N ILE A 166 -63.81 -18.91 4.62
CA ILE A 166 -63.18 -17.74 5.25
C ILE A 166 -62.12 -17.18 4.31
N GLU A 167 -62.40 -16.05 3.68
CA GLU A 167 -61.56 -15.44 2.65
C GLU A 167 -60.35 -14.69 3.23
N ALA A 168 -60.43 -14.26 4.49
CA ALA A 168 -59.36 -13.54 5.19
C ALA A 168 -59.16 -14.04 6.63
N ILE A 169 -57.91 -14.19 7.05
CA ILE A 169 -57.54 -14.45 8.44
C ILE A 169 -56.63 -13.31 8.90
N THR A 170 -56.94 -12.65 10.02
CA THR A 170 -56.21 -11.47 10.53
C THR A 170 -55.83 -11.62 12.00
N GLY A 171 -54.90 -10.79 12.48
CA GLY A 171 -54.50 -10.78 13.89
C GLY A 171 -53.63 -11.97 14.30
N THR A 172 -52.89 -12.53 13.33
CA THR A 172 -52.01 -13.69 13.48
C THR A 172 -50.60 -13.34 13.95
N GLN A 173 -50.34 -12.07 14.30
CA GLN A 173 -49.03 -11.48 14.62
C GLN A 173 -48.18 -12.44 15.46
N ASP A 174 -47.24 -13.12 14.80
CA ASP A 174 -46.19 -13.88 15.47
C ASP A 174 -44.97 -13.00 15.73
N GLY A 175 -45.01 -11.73 15.27
CA GLY A 175 -43.97 -10.73 15.47
C GLY A 175 -42.79 -10.92 14.52
N ARG A 176 -42.94 -11.74 13.48
CA ARG A 176 -41.92 -12.04 12.49
C ARG A 176 -42.38 -11.50 11.14
N VAL A 177 -41.47 -10.86 10.41
CA VAL A 177 -41.70 -10.39 9.06
C VAL A 177 -41.19 -11.42 8.07
N ASP A 178 -42.11 -12.03 7.33
CA ASP A 178 -41.80 -13.06 6.34
C ASP A 178 -41.67 -12.53 4.90
N GLY A 179 -40.57 -12.94 4.25
CA GLY A 179 -40.36 -12.87 2.81
C GLY A 179 -41.06 -14.01 2.05
N SER A 180 -40.69 -14.17 0.80
CA SER A 180 -41.17 -15.19 -0.13
C SER A 180 -40.06 -16.22 -0.42
N THR A 181 -40.29 -17.15 -1.35
CA THR A 181 -39.23 -18.07 -1.80
C THR A 181 -38.52 -17.58 -3.07
N GLY A 182 -38.66 -16.30 -3.41
CA GLY A 182 -37.93 -15.66 -4.50
C GLY A 182 -37.43 -14.29 -4.06
N ALA A 183 -36.69 -13.61 -4.94
CA ALA A 183 -36.05 -12.33 -4.60
C ALA A 183 -37.01 -11.29 -4.01
N ASP A 184 -36.70 -10.83 -2.79
CA ASP A 184 -37.47 -9.89 -2.02
C ASP A 184 -36.72 -8.57 -1.76
N SER A 185 -37.50 -7.51 -1.54
CA SER A 185 -36.99 -6.23 -1.06
C SER A 185 -37.76 -5.87 0.19
N ILE A 186 -37.13 -6.16 1.34
CA ILE A 186 -37.69 -6.01 2.67
C ILE A 186 -37.03 -4.79 3.32
N GLY A 187 -37.82 -3.81 3.73
CA GLY A 187 -37.31 -2.62 4.38
C GLY A 187 -38.43 -1.82 5.03
N ASP A 188 -38.14 -0.62 5.53
CA ASP A 188 -39.12 0.24 6.21
C ASP A 188 -40.47 0.31 5.48
N GLY A 189 -41.54 -0.10 6.17
CA GLY A 189 -42.90 -0.13 5.63
C GLY A 189 -43.25 -1.36 4.78
N TYR A 190 -42.34 -2.34 4.64
CA TYR A 190 -42.71 -3.69 4.18
C TYR A 190 -43.67 -4.32 5.18
N THR A 191 -44.70 -5.00 4.69
CA THR A 191 -45.69 -5.70 5.52
C THR A 191 -46.01 -7.03 4.86
N ASP A 192 -45.91 -8.11 5.62
CA ASP A 192 -46.13 -9.45 5.10
C ASP A 192 -47.62 -9.87 5.06
N GLY A 193 -47.87 -11.12 4.67
CA GLY A 193 -49.22 -11.68 4.59
C GLY A 193 -49.92 -11.83 5.95
N GLN A 194 -49.18 -11.80 7.05
CA GLN A 194 -49.67 -11.85 8.43
C GLN A 194 -49.89 -10.44 9.02
N LEU A 195 -49.56 -9.41 8.24
CA LEU A 195 -49.60 -7.99 8.58
C LEU A 195 -48.55 -7.57 9.62
N ASP A 196 -47.46 -8.34 9.74
CA ASP A 196 -46.27 -7.95 10.46
C ASP A 196 -45.40 -7.04 9.56
N ALA A 197 -44.85 -5.97 10.12
CA ALA A 197 -44.17 -4.93 9.35
C ALA A 197 -42.75 -4.67 9.88
N VAL A 198 -41.86 -4.29 8.98
CA VAL A 198 -40.53 -3.77 9.35
C VAL A 198 -40.69 -2.36 9.90
N GLY A 199 -40.20 -2.14 11.11
CA GLY A 199 -40.29 -0.88 11.84
C GLY A 199 -41.71 -0.52 12.31
N ASP A 200 -41.78 0.59 13.06
CA ASP A 200 -43.03 1.26 13.41
C ASP A 200 -42.91 2.79 13.24
N ALA A 201 -43.94 3.54 13.63
CA ALA A 201 -43.96 5.00 13.44
C ALA A 201 -42.85 5.77 14.19
N ASP A 202 -42.13 5.14 15.13
CA ASP A 202 -41.02 5.76 15.86
C ASP A 202 -39.63 5.21 15.52
N GLY A 203 -39.56 4.08 14.81
CA GLY A 203 -38.33 3.54 14.22
C GLY A 203 -37.34 3.03 15.27
N SER A 204 -37.83 2.42 16.35
CA SER A 204 -36.99 1.86 17.42
C SER A 204 -37.32 0.41 17.80
N HIS A 205 -38.14 -0.26 16.99
CA HIS A 205 -38.56 -1.63 17.24
C HIS A 205 -37.51 -2.63 16.80
N ASN A 206 -37.41 -3.72 17.57
CA ASN A 206 -36.58 -4.86 17.25
C ASN A 206 -37.38 -5.79 16.33
N ASP A 207 -36.93 -5.93 15.09
CA ASP A 207 -37.60 -6.73 14.08
C ASP A 207 -37.00 -8.13 13.98
N SER A 208 -37.84 -9.12 13.67
CA SER A 208 -37.40 -10.48 13.35
C SER A 208 -37.78 -10.78 11.90
N ILE A 209 -36.79 -10.79 11.00
CA ILE A 209 -37.01 -10.87 9.56
C ILE A 209 -36.46 -12.18 9.00
N TYR A 210 -37.22 -12.83 8.13
CA TYR A 210 -36.79 -14.01 7.40
C TYR A 210 -37.11 -13.84 5.91
N ALA A 211 -36.08 -13.67 5.08
CA ALA A 211 -36.24 -13.52 3.63
C ALA A 211 -36.40 -14.87 2.90
N TYR A 212 -35.96 -15.97 3.54
CA TYR A 212 -36.04 -17.36 3.08
C TYR A 212 -35.16 -17.72 1.90
N GLY A 213 -35.48 -17.30 0.68
CA GLY A 213 -34.65 -17.65 -0.46
C GLY A 213 -35.01 -16.88 -1.69
N GLY A 214 -34.04 -16.68 -2.57
CA GLY A 214 -34.06 -15.53 -3.46
C GLY A 214 -32.73 -14.80 -3.37
N ASN A 215 -32.56 -13.75 -4.15
CA ASN A 215 -31.45 -12.82 -3.92
C ASN A 215 -32.11 -11.60 -3.30
N ASP A 216 -32.00 -11.50 -1.98
CA ASP A 216 -32.84 -10.64 -1.19
C ASP A 216 -32.09 -9.35 -0.82
N THR A 217 -32.82 -8.27 -0.62
CA THR A 217 -32.28 -7.03 -0.06
C THR A 217 -33.10 -6.68 1.16
N VAL A 218 -32.48 -6.76 2.34
CA VAL A 218 -33.11 -6.52 3.63
C VAL A 218 -32.48 -5.32 4.32
N ALA A 219 -33.29 -4.37 4.75
CA ALA A 219 -32.89 -3.26 5.61
C ALA A 219 -33.81 -3.20 6.84
N SER A 220 -33.38 -3.70 7.99
CA SER A 220 -34.22 -3.80 9.19
C SER A 220 -34.40 -2.45 9.90
N GLY A 221 -33.39 -1.58 9.84
CA GLY A 221 -33.56 -0.17 10.14
C GLY A 221 -32.97 0.24 11.48
N ALA A 222 -33.79 0.45 12.50
CA ALA A 222 -33.30 0.87 13.80
C ALA A 222 -34.03 0.10 14.90
N GLY A 223 -33.28 -0.39 15.87
CA GLY A 223 -33.71 -1.48 16.73
C GLY A 223 -32.57 -2.46 16.94
N ASN A 224 -32.75 -3.44 17.81
CA ASN A 224 -31.84 -4.58 17.87
C ASN A 224 -32.49 -5.73 17.10
N ASP A 225 -32.18 -5.82 15.82
CA ASP A 225 -32.89 -6.65 14.87
C ASP A 225 -32.27 -8.05 14.75
N THR A 226 -33.06 -8.98 14.22
CA THR A 226 -32.58 -10.32 13.86
C THR A 226 -33.03 -10.63 12.45
N VAL A 227 -32.07 -10.80 11.53
CA VAL A 227 -32.33 -10.99 10.10
C VAL A 227 -31.72 -12.29 9.61
N TYR A 228 -32.50 -13.07 8.89
CA TYR A 228 -32.07 -14.28 8.18
C TYR A 228 -32.31 -14.11 6.68
N GLY A 229 -31.24 -14.06 5.87
CA GLY A 229 -31.29 -14.00 4.40
C GLY A 229 -31.82 -15.31 3.82
N GLY A 230 -31.10 -16.40 4.08
CA GLY A 230 -31.53 -17.75 3.76
C GLY A 230 -30.78 -18.33 2.57
N ALA A 231 -31.37 -18.39 1.38
CA ALA A 231 -30.74 -19.02 0.23
C ALA A 231 -30.71 -18.13 -1.01
N GLY A 232 -29.51 -17.74 -1.43
CA GLY A 232 -29.18 -16.98 -2.62
C GLY A 232 -28.13 -15.93 -2.28
N THR A 233 -27.97 -14.92 -3.13
CA THR A 233 -27.01 -13.83 -2.86
C THR A 233 -27.77 -12.65 -2.28
N ASP A 234 -27.63 -12.46 -0.98
CA ASP A 234 -28.40 -11.54 -0.17
C ASP A 234 -27.59 -10.30 0.22
N ALA A 235 -28.28 -9.18 0.39
CA ALA A 235 -27.71 -7.94 0.92
C ALA A 235 -28.48 -7.55 2.19
N LEU A 236 -27.84 -7.71 3.36
CA LEU A 236 -28.45 -7.51 4.67
C LEU A 236 -27.86 -6.27 5.37
N TYR A 237 -28.74 -5.36 5.79
CA TYR A 237 -28.39 -4.13 6.49
C TYR A 237 -29.18 -4.05 7.81
N GLY A 238 -28.46 -4.13 8.95
CA GLY A 238 -29.05 -4.02 10.30
C GLY A 238 -29.49 -2.58 10.60
N GLY A 239 -28.54 -1.65 10.49
CA GLY A 239 -28.77 -0.23 10.62
C GLY A 239 -28.33 0.28 11.99
N ALA A 240 -29.23 0.66 12.88
CA ALA A 240 -28.87 1.25 14.17
C ALA A 240 -29.42 0.46 15.37
N GLY A 241 -28.52 0.01 16.24
CA GLY A 241 -28.80 -0.85 17.37
C GLY A 241 -27.93 -2.09 17.27
N ASN A 242 -28.10 -3.03 18.20
CA ASN A 242 -27.25 -4.22 18.25
C ASN A 242 -27.94 -5.35 17.48
N ASP A 243 -27.53 -5.57 16.25
CA ASP A 243 -28.19 -6.43 15.28
C ASP A 243 -27.55 -7.81 15.18
N ALA A 244 -28.35 -8.81 14.80
CA ALA A 244 -27.89 -10.16 14.49
C ALA A 244 -28.29 -10.52 13.04
N LEU A 245 -27.30 -10.64 12.16
CA LEU A 245 -27.49 -10.91 10.73
C LEU A 245 -26.92 -12.28 10.36
N ASP A 246 -27.68 -13.08 9.62
CA ASP A 246 -27.29 -14.40 9.10
C ASP A 246 -27.60 -14.46 7.60
N GLY A 247 -26.56 -14.49 6.77
CA GLY A 247 -26.66 -14.54 5.29
C GLY A 247 -27.26 -15.86 4.83
N GLY A 248 -26.71 -16.97 5.31
CA GLY A 248 -27.25 -18.29 5.08
C GLY A 248 -26.45 -19.05 4.03
N SER A 249 -26.95 -19.15 2.81
CA SER A 249 -26.27 -19.88 1.73
C SER A 249 -26.27 -19.08 0.44
N GLY A 250 -25.10 -18.96 -0.20
CA GLY A 250 -24.83 -18.11 -1.34
C GLY A 250 -23.82 -17.03 -0.96
N ASP A 251 -23.44 -16.19 -1.92
CA ASP A 251 -22.42 -15.17 -1.71
C ASP A 251 -23.09 -13.89 -1.18
N ASP A 252 -22.99 -13.62 0.12
CA ASP A 252 -23.79 -12.60 0.80
C ASP A 252 -23.00 -11.33 1.17
N ALA A 253 -23.71 -10.21 1.33
CA ALA A 253 -23.16 -8.92 1.75
C ALA A 253 -23.86 -8.43 3.03
N LEU A 254 -23.15 -8.40 4.16
CA LEU A 254 -23.72 -8.09 5.47
C LEU A 254 -23.11 -6.82 6.07
N SER A 255 -23.95 -5.91 6.58
CA SER A 255 -23.51 -4.74 7.34
C SER A 255 -24.42 -4.52 8.55
N GLY A 256 -23.85 -4.63 9.76
CA GLY A 256 -24.56 -4.37 11.01
C GLY A 256 -24.92 -2.90 11.17
N GLY A 257 -23.99 -1.99 10.83
CA GLY A 257 -24.23 -0.56 10.86
C GLY A 257 -23.65 0.08 12.12
N SER A 258 -24.49 0.57 13.03
CA SER A 258 -24.03 1.16 14.29
C SER A 258 -24.63 0.43 15.49
N GLY A 259 -23.80 0.02 16.43
CA GLY A 259 -24.17 -0.82 17.55
C GLY A 259 -23.14 -1.91 17.74
N ASP A 260 -23.30 -2.76 18.75
CA ASP A 260 -22.46 -3.95 18.88
C ASP A 260 -23.16 -5.11 18.16
N ASP A 261 -22.76 -5.41 16.93
CA ASP A 261 -23.46 -6.30 16.00
C ASP A 261 -22.83 -7.70 15.92
N VAL A 262 -23.61 -8.67 15.44
CA VAL A 262 -23.13 -10.04 15.15
C VAL A 262 -23.52 -10.44 13.73
N LEU A 263 -22.51 -10.70 12.90
CA LEU A 263 -22.68 -11.03 11.48
C LEU A 263 -22.20 -12.47 11.23
N TYR A 264 -23.07 -13.28 10.62
CA TYR A 264 -22.78 -14.64 10.14
C TYR A 264 -22.94 -14.68 8.62
N GLY A 265 -21.86 -14.92 7.88
CA GLY A 265 -21.90 -15.09 6.42
C GLY A 265 -22.68 -16.35 6.04
N GLY A 266 -22.15 -17.51 6.42
CA GLY A 266 -22.78 -18.81 6.22
C GLY A 266 -22.00 -19.69 5.25
N GLU A 267 -22.68 -20.22 4.23
CA GLU A 267 -22.07 -20.98 3.14
C GLU A 267 -21.92 -20.10 1.91
N GLY A 268 -20.73 -19.83 1.40
CA GLY A 268 -20.56 -19.03 0.19
C GLY A 268 -19.34 -18.14 0.26
N TRP A 269 -19.24 -17.16 -0.62
CA TRP A 269 -18.19 -16.14 -0.55
C TRP A 269 -18.78 -14.85 0.00
N ASP A 270 -18.69 -14.68 1.32
CA ASP A 270 -19.39 -13.62 2.02
C ASP A 270 -18.49 -12.38 2.23
N THR A 271 -19.10 -11.20 2.18
CA THR A 271 -18.45 -9.93 2.55
C THR A 271 -19.16 -9.31 3.75
N LEU A 272 -18.42 -9.21 4.85
CA LEU A 272 -18.89 -8.64 6.11
C LEU A 272 -18.29 -7.25 6.27
N TYR A 273 -19.10 -6.20 6.11
CA TYR A 273 -18.66 -4.81 6.21
C TYR A 273 -18.59 -4.38 7.67
N SER A 274 -17.49 -3.72 8.04
CA SER A 274 -17.33 -3.18 9.40
C SER A 274 -18.33 -2.07 9.70
N GLY A 275 -18.63 -1.90 11.00
CA GLY A 275 -19.59 -0.95 11.53
C GLY A 275 -19.02 -0.09 12.65
N LEU A 276 -19.86 0.78 13.20
CA LEU A 276 -19.54 1.53 14.41
C LEU A 276 -19.95 0.71 15.63
N GLY A 277 -18.99 0.24 16.41
CA GLY A 277 -19.28 -0.43 17.69
C GLY A 277 -18.22 -1.45 18.00
N ASN A 278 -18.58 -2.48 18.77
CA ASN A 278 -17.73 -3.66 18.98
C ASN A 278 -18.44 -4.85 18.36
N ASP A 279 -18.07 -5.16 17.13
CA ASP A 279 -18.79 -6.11 16.29
C ASP A 279 -18.17 -7.50 16.34
N THR A 280 -18.95 -8.53 15.99
CA THR A 280 -18.48 -9.91 15.90
C THR A 280 -18.75 -10.50 14.53
N TYR A 281 -17.71 -11.00 13.87
CA TYR A 281 -17.77 -11.47 12.48
C TYR A 281 -17.51 -12.97 12.37
N TYR A 282 -18.40 -13.72 11.72
CA TYR A 282 -18.23 -15.14 11.39
C TYR A 282 -18.42 -15.32 9.88
N GLY A 283 -17.39 -15.72 9.14
CA GLY A 283 -17.54 -15.94 7.69
C GLY A 283 -18.27 -17.24 7.41
N GLY A 284 -17.74 -18.36 7.89
CA GLY A 284 -18.42 -19.65 7.79
C GLY A 284 -17.63 -20.61 6.91
N THR A 285 -18.22 -21.10 5.83
CA THR A 285 -17.53 -21.94 4.85
C THR A 285 -17.45 -21.25 3.51
N GLY A 286 -16.25 -21.18 2.94
CA GLY A 286 -16.04 -20.63 1.62
C GLY A 286 -14.80 -19.75 1.59
N LEU A 287 -14.91 -18.56 0.97
CA LEU A 287 -13.85 -17.55 0.96
C LEU A 287 -14.47 -16.25 1.44
N ASP A 288 -14.33 -15.98 2.74
CA ASP A 288 -15.09 -14.93 3.41
C ASP A 288 -14.19 -13.75 3.81
N TYR A 289 -14.73 -12.54 3.67
CA TYR A 289 -14.00 -11.29 3.84
C TYR A 289 -14.57 -10.41 4.94
N ILE A 290 -13.71 -9.75 5.71
CA ILE A 290 -14.08 -8.55 6.46
C ILE A 290 -13.62 -7.31 5.69
N ASP A 291 -14.49 -6.32 5.51
CA ASP A 291 -14.17 -5.04 4.87
C ASP A 291 -14.15 -3.88 5.87
N PHE A 292 -12.96 -3.38 6.20
CA PHE A 292 -12.71 -2.25 7.11
C PHE A 292 -12.68 -0.88 6.40
N GLY A 293 -13.21 -0.78 5.19
CA GLY A 293 -13.13 0.45 4.38
C GLY A 293 -13.81 1.68 4.96
N ALA A 294 -14.75 1.46 5.89
CA ALA A 294 -15.45 2.51 6.60
C ALA A 294 -14.64 3.04 7.80
N GLU A 295 -13.56 2.35 8.20
CA GLU A 295 -12.76 2.74 9.35
C GLU A 295 -12.02 4.06 9.14
N THR A 296 -11.96 4.84 10.22
CA THR A 296 -11.41 6.22 10.20
C THR A 296 -9.92 6.28 10.57
N GLY A 297 -9.26 5.13 10.69
CA GLY A 297 -7.83 4.98 10.95
C GLY A 297 -7.37 3.56 10.64
N GLY A 298 -6.07 3.32 10.76
CA GLY A 298 -5.46 2.03 10.45
C GLY A 298 -5.93 0.91 11.39
N VAL A 299 -6.08 -0.28 10.84
CA VAL A 299 -6.50 -1.50 11.52
C VAL A 299 -5.33 -2.46 11.72
N TYR A 300 -5.40 -3.24 12.80
CA TYR A 300 -4.50 -4.37 13.04
C TYR A 300 -5.35 -5.63 13.02
N VAL A 301 -5.06 -6.56 12.10
CA VAL A 301 -5.79 -7.81 11.97
C VAL A 301 -4.80 -8.97 11.95
N ASP A 302 -4.99 -9.91 12.88
CA ASP A 302 -4.19 -11.12 12.99
C ASP A 302 -5.11 -12.33 12.98
N LEU A 303 -5.26 -12.94 11.81
CA LEU A 303 -6.07 -14.13 11.58
C LEU A 303 -5.57 -15.32 12.42
N SER A 304 -4.26 -15.37 12.70
CA SER A 304 -3.66 -16.47 13.47
C SER A 304 -4.05 -16.47 14.95
N ASN A 305 -4.32 -15.29 15.50
CA ASN A 305 -4.74 -15.11 16.88
C ASN A 305 -6.21 -14.68 17.01
N GLY A 306 -6.95 -14.55 15.90
CA GLY A 306 -8.32 -14.02 15.87
C GLY A 306 -8.42 -12.62 16.49
N THR A 307 -7.38 -11.80 16.33
CA THR A 307 -7.28 -10.48 16.98
C THR A 307 -7.55 -9.37 15.97
N ILE A 308 -8.44 -8.46 16.33
CA ILE A 308 -8.72 -7.20 15.62
C ILE A 308 -8.38 -6.03 16.56
N GLY A 309 -7.78 -4.97 16.02
CA GLY A 309 -7.32 -3.80 16.76
C GLY A 309 -7.14 -2.57 15.86
N GLY A 310 -6.50 -1.54 16.40
CA GLY A 310 -6.37 -0.25 15.70
C GLY A 310 -7.66 0.55 15.79
N ALA A 311 -8.15 1.07 14.67
CA ALA A 311 -9.45 1.75 14.59
C ALA A 311 -10.62 0.83 14.99
N ALA A 312 -10.55 -0.45 14.63
CA ALA A 312 -11.52 -1.50 14.99
C ALA A 312 -11.24 -2.16 16.37
N THR A 313 -10.68 -1.42 17.33
CA THR A 313 -10.42 -1.98 18.66
C THR A 313 -11.72 -2.25 19.41
N GLY A 314 -11.99 -3.52 19.69
CA GLY A 314 -13.21 -3.97 20.38
C GLY A 314 -13.89 -5.10 19.63
N ASP A 315 -13.71 -5.11 18.31
CA ASP A 315 -14.24 -6.12 17.41
C ASP A 315 -13.63 -7.50 17.68
N VAL A 316 -14.42 -8.52 17.35
CA VAL A 316 -14.08 -9.92 17.57
C VAL A 316 -14.19 -10.69 16.26
N MET A 317 -13.10 -11.37 15.91
CA MET A 317 -13.09 -12.31 14.81
C MET A 317 -13.57 -13.69 15.29
N GLY A 318 -14.62 -14.18 14.64
CA GLY A 318 -15.10 -15.55 14.73
C GLY A 318 -14.27 -16.50 13.86
N SER A 319 -14.89 -17.60 13.45
CA SER A 319 -14.27 -18.60 12.56
C SER A 319 -14.59 -18.35 11.10
N GLY A 320 -13.73 -18.87 10.22
CA GLY A 320 -13.98 -18.92 8.77
C GLY A 320 -13.85 -17.56 8.10
N ILE A 321 -12.91 -16.72 8.52
CA ILE A 321 -12.53 -15.51 7.79
C ILE A 321 -11.22 -15.83 7.07
N ASP A 322 -11.22 -15.66 5.76
CA ASP A 322 -10.07 -15.99 4.88
C ASP A 322 -9.42 -14.72 4.32
N GLY A 323 -10.17 -13.63 4.21
CA GLY A 323 -9.70 -12.39 3.62
C GLY A 323 -10.04 -11.14 4.42
N VAL A 324 -9.27 -10.09 4.17
CA VAL A 324 -9.45 -8.78 4.80
C VAL A 324 -9.20 -7.69 3.76
N PHE A 325 -10.16 -6.78 3.64
CA PHE A 325 -9.93 -5.46 3.07
C PHE A 325 -9.61 -4.49 4.20
N GLY A 326 -8.43 -3.89 4.15
CA GLY A 326 -7.98 -2.83 5.03
C GLY A 326 -8.82 -1.56 4.93
N SER A 327 -8.43 -0.59 5.75
CA SER A 327 -8.96 0.76 5.75
C SER A 327 -8.35 1.58 4.60
N ASN A 328 -8.32 2.91 4.71
CA ASN A 328 -7.56 3.77 3.78
C ASN A 328 -6.38 4.44 4.53
N HIS A 329 -5.82 3.75 5.52
CA HIS A 329 -4.71 4.20 6.35
C HIS A 329 -3.79 3.00 6.62
N ASP A 330 -2.58 3.29 7.13
CA ASP A 330 -1.57 2.29 7.50
C ASP A 330 -2.14 1.13 8.36
N ASP A 331 -2.32 -0.02 7.72
CA ASP A 331 -2.88 -1.23 8.28
C ASP A 331 -1.78 -2.28 8.56
N THR A 332 -2.11 -3.28 9.37
CA THR A 332 -1.25 -4.45 9.59
C THR A 332 -2.10 -5.71 9.50
N LEU A 333 -1.87 -6.53 8.46
CA LEU A 333 -2.65 -7.70 8.13
C LEU A 333 -1.78 -8.96 8.21
N ILE A 334 -2.12 -9.87 9.12
CA ILE A 334 -1.35 -11.08 9.41
C ILE A 334 -2.23 -12.31 9.16
N GLY A 335 -1.75 -13.19 8.28
CA GLY A 335 -2.39 -14.43 7.87
C GLY A 335 -2.30 -15.56 8.89
N PHE A 336 -2.89 -16.71 8.54
CA PHE A 336 -2.98 -17.88 9.39
C PHE A 336 -2.65 -19.18 8.65
N ASP A 337 -1.87 -20.06 9.30
CA ASP A 337 -1.38 -21.31 8.72
C ASP A 337 -1.53 -22.57 9.61
N PRO A 338 -2.73 -23.12 9.83
CA PRO A 338 -2.84 -24.53 10.11
C PRO A 338 -3.05 -25.25 8.78
N TRP A 339 -2.12 -26.13 8.44
CA TRP A 339 -2.40 -27.17 7.46
C TRP A 339 -3.70 -27.91 7.86
N SER A 340 -4.81 -27.74 7.12
CA SER A 340 -6.00 -28.57 7.31
C SER A 340 -6.27 -29.47 6.10
N PRO A 341 -6.60 -30.74 6.34
CA PRO A 341 -7.07 -31.66 5.31
C PRO A 341 -8.57 -31.51 4.97
N THR A 342 -9.26 -30.43 5.39
CA THR A 342 -10.74 -30.33 5.35
C THR A 342 -11.36 -29.62 4.15
N GLY A 343 -10.59 -28.99 3.26
CA GLY A 343 -11.13 -28.47 2.00
C GLY A 343 -11.51 -26.98 1.97
N ASP A 344 -11.26 -26.23 3.04
CA ASP A 344 -11.17 -24.77 2.98
C ASP A 344 -9.84 -24.36 2.33
N VAL A 345 -9.85 -23.27 1.57
CA VAL A 345 -8.64 -22.74 0.93
C VAL A 345 -7.99 -21.79 1.93
N TYR A 346 -6.98 -22.26 2.68
CA TYR A 346 -6.18 -21.42 3.61
C TYR A 346 -5.26 -20.44 2.86
N THR A 347 -5.73 -19.90 1.75
CA THR A 347 -5.09 -18.81 1.01
C THR A 347 -5.64 -17.53 1.62
N ASN A 348 -4.79 -16.81 2.35
CA ASN A 348 -5.17 -15.52 2.88
C ASN A 348 -5.28 -14.53 1.71
N VAL A 349 -6.33 -13.72 1.69
CA VAL A 349 -6.54 -12.72 0.64
C VAL A 349 -6.62 -11.33 1.27
N PHE A 350 -5.57 -10.54 1.09
CA PHE A 350 -5.44 -9.23 1.71
C PHE A 350 -5.37 -8.10 0.69
N PHE A 351 -6.07 -7.01 1.01
CA PHE A 351 -6.05 -5.76 0.27
C PHE A 351 -5.83 -4.61 1.24
N GLY A 352 -4.69 -3.91 1.17
CA GLY A 352 -4.39 -2.76 2.04
C GLY A 352 -5.14 -1.49 1.66
N ARG A 353 -5.35 -1.29 0.35
CA ARG A 353 -5.99 -0.14 -0.30
C ARG A 353 -5.14 1.10 -0.30
N ALA A 354 -5.12 1.88 0.76
CA ALA A 354 -4.36 3.13 0.79
C ALA A 354 -3.73 3.27 2.16
N GLY A 355 -2.53 3.83 2.22
CA GLY A 355 -1.75 3.82 3.45
C GLY A 355 -0.47 3.06 3.25
N ASN A 356 0.43 3.13 4.22
CA ASN A 356 1.65 2.34 4.20
C ASN A 356 1.40 1.08 5.03
N ASP A 357 1.02 0.00 4.36
CA ASP A 357 0.47 -1.20 4.96
C ASP A 357 1.55 -2.26 5.20
N VAL A 358 1.31 -3.12 6.19
CA VAL A 358 2.20 -4.23 6.54
C VAL A 358 1.47 -5.55 6.42
N PHE A 359 2.02 -6.47 5.62
CA PHE A 359 1.45 -7.80 5.40
C PHE A 359 2.40 -8.89 5.90
N ASP A 360 1.86 -9.95 6.51
CA ASP A 360 2.57 -11.20 6.82
C ASP A 360 1.63 -12.38 6.53
N GLY A 361 1.68 -12.90 5.30
CA GLY A 361 0.82 -14.02 4.85
C GLY A 361 1.07 -15.32 5.61
N ARG A 362 2.29 -15.48 6.15
CA ARG A 362 2.87 -16.72 6.69
C ARG A 362 3.43 -17.60 5.56
N GLY A 363 2.90 -18.79 5.34
CA GLY A 363 3.57 -19.87 4.60
C GLY A 363 2.66 -20.77 3.79
N SER A 364 1.34 -20.60 3.86
CA SER A 364 0.42 -21.08 2.81
C SER A 364 0.53 -20.16 1.59
N PRO A 365 0.05 -20.57 0.40
CA PRO A 365 -0.02 -19.67 -0.75
C PRO A 365 -1.06 -18.58 -0.54
N ASP A 366 -0.62 -17.32 -0.48
CA ASP A 366 -1.48 -16.16 -0.21
C ASP A 366 -1.61 -15.21 -1.41
N TYR A 367 -2.61 -14.31 -1.37
CA TYR A 367 -2.76 -13.19 -2.27
C TYR A 367 -2.74 -11.89 -1.48
N MET A 368 -1.78 -11.01 -1.76
CA MET A 368 -1.60 -9.74 -1.05
C MET A 368 -1.47 -8.61 -2.07
N ASP A 369 -2.35 -7.62 -1.95
CA ASP A 369 -2.36 -6.38 -2.75
C ASP A 369 -2.23 -5.19 -1.81
N GLY A 370 -1.11 -4.47 -1.89
CA GLY A 370 -0.81 -3.32 -1.05
C GLY A 370 -1.78 -2.17 -1.31
N GLY A 371 -1.93 -1.81 -2.57
CA GLY A 371 -2.68 -0.65 -3.00
C GLY A 371 -1.75 0.56 -3.07
N SER A 372 -2.24 1.75 -2.71
CA SER A 372 -1.43 2.97 -2.78
C SER A 372 -0.69 3.25 -1.48
N GLY A 373 0.61 3.44 -1.54
CA GLY A 373 1.44 3.81 -0.39
C GLY A 373 2.80 3.14 -0.47
N ASP A 374 3.61 3.27 0.58
CA ASP A 374 4.84 2.48 0.68
C ASP A 374 4.54 1.23 1.53
N ASP A 375 4.30 0.09 0.88
CA ASP A 375 3.84 -1.12 1.54
C ASP A 375 4.98 -2.10 1.85
N THR A 376 4.81 -2.91 2.90
CA THR A 376 5.81 -3.87 3.35
C THR A 376 5.22 -5.27 3.49
N PHE A 377 5.74 -6.20 2.69
CA PHE A 377 5.39 -7.62 2.71
C PHE A 377 6.47 -8.41 3.47
N LEU A 378 6.18 -8.78 4.71
CA LEU A 378 7.08 -9.52 5.59
C LEU A 378 6.98 -11.02 5.32
N MET A 379 8.09 -11.63 4.93
CA MET A 379 8.18 -13.08 4.78
C MET A 379 8.67 -13.69 6.10
N THR A 380 7.85 -14.49 6.76
CA THR A 380 8.18 -15.10 8.06
C THR A 380 8.18 -16.63 8.03
N GLY A 381 9.21 -17.25 8.61
CA GLY A 381 9.29 -18.72 8.68
C GLY A 381 9.48 -19.37 7.31
N THR A 382 8.51 -20.15 6.85
CA THR A 382 8.43 -20.69 5.48
C THR A 382 7.57 -19.74 4.66
N PRO A 383 8.06 -19.10 3.59
CA PRO A 383 7.34 -18.00 2.93
C PRO A 383 6.05 -18.38 2.21
N GLY A 384 5.86 -19.64 1.83
CA GLY A 384 4.71 -19.99 0.99
C GLY A 384 4.87 -19.54 -0.46
N SER A 385 3.92 -19.93 -1.31
CA SER A 385 3.92 -19.60 -2.75
C SER A 385 2.94 -18.47 -3.04
N ASP A 386 3.31 -17.27 -2.62
CA ASP A 386 2.40 -16.12 -2.59
C ASP A 386 2.32 -15.39 -3.94
N THR A 387 1.24 -14.64 -4.12
CA THR A 387 1.10 -13.61 -5.13
C THR A 387 1.06 -12.25 -4.46
N ILE A 388 2.04 -11.41 -4.76
CA ILE A 388 2.22 -10.08 -4.16
C ILE A 388 2.09 -9.01 -5.23
N ILE A 389 1.31 -7.98 -4.94
CA ILE A 389 1.13 -6.82 -5.80
C ILE A 389 1.35 -5.59 -4.92
N GLY A 390 2.28 -4.71 -5.30
CA GLY A 390 2.49 -3.43 -4.59
C GLY A 390 1.27 -2.51 -4.71
N GLY A 391 0.81 -2.23 -5.93
CA GLY A 391 -0.45 -1.51 -6.18
C GLY A 391 -0.28 -0.14 -6.85
N GLU A 392 0.21 -0.13 -8.09
CA GLU A 392 0.85 1.06 -8.69
C GLU A 392 0.07 2.39 -8.63
N GLY A 393 0.73 3.37 -7.98
CA GLY A 393 0.31 4.75 -7.88
C GLY A 393 1.42 5.82 -7.96
N GLY A 394 2.72 5.54 -8.16
CA GLY A 394 3.67 6.63 -8.40
C GLY A 394 5.15 6.37 -8.16
N SER A 395 5.68 6.98 -7.11
CA SER A 395 7.08 6.90 -6.65
C SER A 395 7.13 6.27 -5.25
N ASP A 396 6.16 5.38 -5.02
CA ASP A 396 6.03 4.49 -3.89
C ASP A 396 7.27 3.56 -3.81
N GLN A 397 7.49 2.97 -2.64
CA GLN A 397 8.64 2.14 -2.35
C GLN A 397 8.20 0.85 -1.66
N ASP A 398 7.50 0.00 -2.39
CA ASP A 398 7.02 -1.27 -1.90
C ASP A 398 8.18 -2.25 -1.69
N VAL A 399 8.10 -2.98 -0.59
CA VAL A 399 9.19 -3.83 -0.11
C VAL A 399 8.72 -5.24 0.15
N ILE A 400 9.40 -6.23 -0.42
CA ILE A 400 9.33 -7.61 0.06
C ILE A 400 10.53 -7.89 0.96
N ASP A 401 10.28 -8.31 2.20
CA ASP A 401 11.30 -8.49 3.23
C ASP A 401 11.50 -9.96 3.62
N PHE A 402 12.61 -10.57 3.19
CA PHE A 402 13.04 -11.92 3.57
C PHE A 402 14.02 -11.96 4.76
N SER A 403 14.24 -10.85 5.46
CA SER A 403 15.22 -10.74 6.56
C SER A 403 15.08 -11.81 7.65
N SER A 404 13.87 -12.30 7.86
CA SER A 404 13.56 -13.28 8.91
C SER A 404 13.62 -14.73 8.44
N VAL A 405 13.79 -14.95 7.13
CA VAL A 405 13.81 -16.25 6.48
C VAL A 405 15.22 -16.85 6.53
N SER A 406 15.29 -18.15 6.78
CA SER A 406 16.55 -18.89 6.84
C SER A 406 16.83 -19.67 5.56
N GLY A 407 18.07 -19.68 5.10
CA GLY A 407 18.47 -20.36 3.87
C GLY A 407 18.28 -19.46 2.64
N PRO A 408 18.91 -19.81 1.51
CA PRO A 408 19.05 -18.89 0.39
C PRO A 408 17.77 -18.77 -0.44
N ILE A 409 17.61 -17.62 -1.08
CA ILE A 409 16.59 -17.34 -2.07
C ILE A 409 17.18 -17.16 -3.47
N THR A 410 16.34 -17.31 -4.48
CA THR A 410 16.65 -16.94 -5.86
C THR A 410 15.61 -15.97 -6.39
N VAL A 411 16.02 -14.77 -6.80
CA VAL A 411 15.15 -13.76 -7.41
C VAL A 411 15.38 -13.72 -8.91
N ASP A 412 14.29 -13.81 -9.68
CA ASP A 412 14.29 -13.74 -11.15
C ASP A 412 13.24 -12.72 -11.61
N TYR A 413 13.71 -11.55 -12.07
CA TYR A 413 12.84 -10.51 -12.62
C TYR A 413 12.39 -10.89 -14.03
N THR A 414 11.07 -10.87 -14.25
CA THR A 414 10.45 -11.20 -15.54
C THR A 414 10.00 -9.96 -16.31
N GLY A 415 10.00 -8.79 -15.66
CA GLY A 415 9.70 -7.46 -16.21
C GLY A 415 10.13 -6.37 -15.23
N ALA A 416 9.82 -5.11 -15.56
CA ALA A 416 10.03 -4.00 -14.63
C ALA A 416 9.18 -4.24 -13.37
N GLU A 417 9.82 -4.16 -12.19
CA GLU A 417 9.18 -4.30 -10.87
C GLU A 417 8.39 -5.61 -10.71
N ALA A 418 8.67 -6.65 -11.51
CA ALA A 418 7.89 -7.88 -11.52
C ALA A 418 8.76 -9.12 -11.75
N GLY A 419 8.47 -10.20 -11.04
CA GLY A 419 9.32 -11.38 -11.05
C GLY A 419 8.84 -12.50 -10.15
N THR A 420 9.77 -13.40 -9.85
CA THR A 420 9.57 -14.51 -8.92
C THR A 420 10.71 -14.61 -7.93
N ILE A 421 10.41 -15.09 -6.72
CA ILE A 421 11.37 -15.37 -5.65
C ILE A 421 11.17 -16.82 -5.24
N THR A 422 12.21 -17.64 -5.37
CA THR A 422 12.17 -19.06 -5.04
C THR A 422 12.93 -19.33 -3.74
N HIS A 423 12.29 -20.04 -2.80
CA HIS A 423 12.90 -20.55 -1.57
C HIS A 423 12.58 -22.04 -1.42
N GLY A 424 13.57 -22.91 -1.66
CA GLY A 424 13.35 -24.36 -1.59
C GLY A 424 12.32 -24.87 -2.60
N ALA A 425 11.10 -25.18 -2.16
CA ALA A 425 9.99 -25.63 -3.00
C ALA A 425 8.95 -24.53 -3.26
N ASP A 426 9.05 -23.41 -2.54
CA ASP A 426 8.09 -22.33 -2.55
C ASP A 426 8.50 -21.28 -3.59
N THR A 427 7.51 -20.63 -4.22
CA THR A 427 7.74 -19.60 -5.23
C THR A 427 6.75 -18.46 -5.04
N VAL A 428 7.26 -17.31 -4.58
CA VAL A 428 6.53 -16.04 -4.53
C VAL A 428 6.57 -15.42 -5.92
N THR A 429 5.42 -14.97 -6.41
CA THR A 429 5.29 -14.17 -7.63
C THR A 429 4.97 -12.75 -7.23
N PHE A 430 5.70 -11.78 -7.77
CA PHE A 430 5.49 -10.37 -7.44
C PHE A 430 5.35 -9.51 -8.69
N SER A 431 4.65 -8.40 -8.53
CA SER A 431 4.59 -7.30 -9.48
C SER A 431 4.46 -5.99 -8.72
N GLN A 432 4.93 -4.91 -9.33
CA GLN A 432 4.82 -3.58 -8.75
C GLN A 432 5.62 -3.46 -7.45
N ILE A 433 6.83 -4.03 -7.39
CA ILE A 433 7.69 -4.00 -6.20
C ILE A 433 9.02 -3.36 -6.55
N GLU A 434 9.37 -2.29 -5.82
CA GLU A 434 10.59 -1.52 -6.06
C GLU A 434 11.81 -2.07 -5.31
N ARG A 435 11.59 -2.84 -4.23
CA ARG A 435 12.69 -3.31 -3.38
C ARG A 435 12.48 -4.70 -2.81
N ILE A 436 13.57 -5.47 -2.81
CA ILE A 436 13.66 -6.76 -2.14
C ILE A 436 14.81 -6.74 -1.15
N TYR A 437 14.51 -7.12 0.10
CA TYR A 437 15.52 -7.45 1.10
C TYR A 437 15.74 -8.96 1.13
N ALA A 438 16.95 -9.39 0.77
CA ALA A 438 17.31 -10.80 0.75
C ALA A 438 17.54 -11.37 2.17
N THR A 439 18.02 -12.60 2.25
CA THR A 439 18.22 -13.32 3.51
C THR A 439 19.59 -12.99 4.10
N SER A 440 19.98 -13.69 5.18
CA SER A 440 21.37 -13.68 5.67
C SER A 440 22.19 -14.87 5.15
N SER A 441 21.80 -15.46 4.03
CA SER A 441 22.46 -16.59 3.37
C SER A 441 22.95 -16.16 1.99
N GLY A 442 23.86 -16.91 1.38
CA GLY A 442 24.31 -16.59 0.02
C GLY A 442 23.20 -16.75 -1.02
N ASP A 443 22.66 -15.62 -1.47
CA ASP A 443 21.49 -15.49 -2.31
C ASP A 443 21.88 -15.27 -3.79
N SER A 444 20.94 -15.54 -4.71
CA SER A 444 21.15 -15.31 -6.14
C SER A 444 20.05 -14.44 -6.71
N LEU A 445 20.37 -13.25 -7.18
CA LEU A 445 19.40 -12.28 -7.66
C LEU A 445 19.76 -11.86 -9.08
N THR A 446 18.78 -11.94 -9.99
CA THR A 446 18.92 -11.53 -11.39
C THR A 446 17.86 -10.49 -11.71
N GLY A 447 18.29 -9.23 -11.83
CA GLY A 447 17.53 -8.10 -12.34
C GLY A 447 17.19 -8.26 -13.82
N GLY A 448 16.25 -7.43 -14.26
CA GLY A 448 15.59 -7.51 -15.54
C GLY A 448 16.05 -6.41 -16.50
N ALA A 449 15.06 -5.75 -17.10
CA ALA A 449 15.27 -4.51 -17.85
C ALA A 449 14.53 -3.40 -17.09
N GLY A 450 15.17 -2.27 -16.83
CA GLY A 450 14.63 -1.24 -15.95
C GLY A 450 15.71 -0.69 -15.02
N THR A 451 15.31 0.06 -14.01
CA THR A 451 16.21 0.41 -12.89
C THR A 451 15.81 -0.50 -11.74
N ASP A 452 16.66 -1.47 -11.43
CA ASP A 452 16.39 -2.45 -10.39
C ASP A 452 17.13 -2.07 -9.09
N ARG A 453 16.51 -2.34 -7.93
CA ARG A 453 17.07 -2.04 -6.61
C ARG A 453 17.13 -3.29 -5.74
N VAL A 454 18.34 -3.75 -5.45
CA VAL A 454 18.57 -5.08 -4.86
C VAL A 454 19.60 -5.06 -3.74
N GLU A 455 19.28 -5.68 -2.60
CA GLU A 455 20.14 -5.77 -1.42
C GLU A 455 20.32 -7.24 -0.97
N GLY A 456 21.56 -7.74 -1.01
CA GLY A 456 21.96 -9.11 -0.64
C GLY A 456 22.12 -9.33 0.86
N ARG A 457 22.46 -8.28 1.61
CA ARG A 457 22.59 -8.25 3.08
C ARG A 457 23.72 -9.08 3.66
N GLY A 458 23.51 -10.38 3.84
CA GLY A 458 24.45 -11.20 4.58
C GLY A 458 24.64 -12.52 3.87
N GLY A 459 25.87 -13.00 3.77
CA GLY A 459 26.15 -14.18 2.96
C GLY A 459 27.04 -13.80 1.79
N SER A 460 27.39 -14.80 0.98
CA SER A 460 28.12 -14.55 -0.25
C SER A 460 27.12 -14.57 -1.40
N ASP A 461 26.73 -13.39 -1.82
CA ASP A 461 25.62 -13.17 -2.73
C ASP A 461 26.10 -13.08 -4.17
N THR A 462 25.20 -13.39 -5.11
CA THR A 462 25.43 -13.18 -6.54
C THR A 462 24.30 -12.32 -7.11
N LEU A 463 24.61 -11.08 -7.44
CA LEU A 463 23.65 -10.07 -7.89
C LEU A 463 23.95 -9.68 -9.34
N TYR A 464 22.95 -9.73 -10.21
CA TYR A 464 23.01 -9.23 -11.58
C TYR A 464 21.97 -8.11 -11.75
N GLY A 465 22.34 -6.93 -12.27
CA GLY A 465 21.43 -5.81 -12.55
C GLY A 465 20.70 -6.01 -13.87
N GLY A 466 21.45 -6.26 -14.94
CA GLY A 466 20.87 -6.53 -16.25
C GLY A 466 20.96 -5.32 -17.17
N ALA A 467 19.82 -4.73 -17.54
CA ALA A 467 19.80 -3.60 -18.46
C ALA A 467 19.03 -2.40 -17.88
N GLY A 468 19.73 -1.30 -17.67
CA GLY A 468 19.25 -0.01 -17.21
C GLY A 468 20.19 0.52 -16.14
N GLY A 469 19.80 1.52 -15.35
CA GLY A 469 20.67 2.03 -14.30
C GLY A 469 20.29 1.40 -12.97
N ASP A 470 21.03 0.39 -12.54
CA ASP A 470 20.67 -0.49 -11.42
C ASP A 470 21.41 -0.08 -10.13
N GLU A 471 20.83 -0.40 -8.96
CA GLU A 471 21.47 -0.21 -7.65
C GLU A 471 21.55 -1.54 -6.91
N LEU A 472 22.77 -2.10 -6.80
CA LEU A 472 23.03 -3.39 -6.17
C LEU A 472 23.92 -3.23 -4.93
N SER A 473 23.55 -3.88 -3.83
CA SER A 473 24.33 -3.92 -2.57
C SER A 473 24.56 -5.36 -2.10
N GLY A 474 25.82 -5.78 -1.93
CA GLY A 474 26.19 -7.08 -1.33
C GLY A 474 26.19 -7.08 0.20
N ASP A 475 26.49 -5.93 0.80
CA ASP A 475 26.55 -5.68 2.24
C ASP A 475 27.60 -6.49 3.01
N SER A 476 27.37 -7.76 3.36
CA SER A 476 28.31 -8.51 4.20
C SER A 476 28.53 -9.95 3.76
N GLY A 477 29.77 -10.24 3.41
CA GLY A 477 30.26 -11.52 2.92
C GLY A 477 31.05 -11.31 1.65
N ASP A 478 31.50 -12.39 1.03
CA ASP A 478 32.29 -12.28 -0.21
C ASP A 478 31.32 -12.31 -1.40
N ASP A 479 30.99 -11.15 -1.96
CA ASP A 479 29.88 -10.99 -2.90
C ASP A 479 30.33 -10.95 -4.37
N SER A 480 29.39 -11.18 -5.28
CA SER A 480 29.61 -11.10 -6.73
C SER A 480 28.53 -10.23 -7.38
N LEU A 481 28.88 -9.00 -7.73
CA LEU A 481 27.99 -8.00 -8.30
C LEU A 481 28.29 -7.80 -9.79
N TYR A 482 27.25 -7.81 -10.61
CA TYR A 482 27.33 -7.58 -12.05
C TYR A 482 26.31 -6.52 -12.45
N GLY A 483 26.73 -5.31 -12.83
CA GLY A 483 25.83 -4.21 -13.22
C GLY A 483 25.09 -4.52 -14.51
N GLY A 484 25.85 -4.67 -15.60
CA GLY A 484 25.33 -5.02 -16.91
C GLY A 484 25.44 -3.86 -17.89
N THR A 485 24.31 -3.33 -18.38
CA THR A 485 24.31 -2.19 -19.30
C THR A 485 23.50 -1.03 -18.74
N GLY A 486 24.06 0.18 -18.73
CA GLY A 486 23.46 1.38 -18.20
C GLY A 486 24.35 1.94 -17.09
N ALA A 487 23.96 3.07 -16.48
CA ALA A 487 24.79 3.71 -15.45
C ALA A 487 24.41 3.14 -14.08
N ASP A 488 25.21 2.20 -13.60
CA ASP A 488 24.92 1.38 -12.43
C ASP A 488 25.56 1.95 -11.16
N THR A 489 25.00 1.61 -10.00
CA THR A 489 25.56 1.90 -8.68
C THR A 489 25.73 0.61 -7.90
N LEU A 490 26.98 0.27 -7.55
CA LEU A 490 27.35 -1.04 -7.03
C LEU A 490 28.09 -0.88 -5.70
N TYR A 491 27.59 -1.55 -4.66
CA TYR A 491 28.18 -1.57 -3.32
C TYR A 491 28.60 -2.99 -2.93
N GLY A 492 29.91 -3.26 -2.85
CA GLY A 492 30.44 -4.56 -2.39
C GLY A 492 30.12 -4.76 -0.90
N GLY A 493 30.73 -3.95 -0.04
CA GLY A 493 30.38 -3.90 1.38
C GLY A 493 31.51 -4.41 2.27
N LEU A 494 31.27 -5.45 3.07
CA LEU A 494 32.25 -6.08 3.94
C LEU A 494 32.58 -7.47 3.40
N GLY A 495 33.81 -7.70 2.97
CA GLY A 495 34.25 -9.01 2.49
C GLY A 495 35.10 -8.87 1.24
N ALA A 496 35.54 -9.98 0.68
CA ALA A 496 36.34 -9.96 -0.54
C ALA A 496 35.42 -10.03 -1.76
N ASP A 497 35.09 -8.86 -2.30
CA ASP A 497 34.02 -8.74 -3.29
C ASP A 497 34.53 -8.82 -4.73
N ARG A 498 33.71 -9.34 -5.63
CA ARG A 498 33.91 -9.27 -7.08
C ARG A 498 32.85 -8.35 -7.67
N ILE A 499 33.27 -7.26 -8.29
CA ILE A 499 32.36 -6.31 -8.94
C ILE A 499 32.71 -6.19 -10.43
N GLU A 500 31.73 -6.36 -11.30
CA GLU A 500 31.82 -6.22 -12.75
C GLU A 500 30.71 -5.29 -13.24
N ALA A 501 31.00 -4.00 -13.40
CA ALA A 501 29.96 -2.99 -13.63
C ALA A 501 29.38 -3.05 -15.04
N GLY A 502 30.24 -3.17 -16.07
CA GLY A 502 29.81 -3.54 -17.40
C GLY A 502 29.93 -2.39 -18.39
N SER A 503 28.83 -1.82 -18.86
CA SER A 503 28.88 -0.68 -19.78
C SER A 503 27.96 0.46 -19.33
N GLY A 504 28.48 1.67 -19.26
CA GLY A 504 27.79 2.85 -18.75
C GLY A 504 28.75 3.66 -17.90
N ASP A 505 28.34 4.84 -17.45
CA ASP A 505 29.19 5.63 -16.54
C ASP A 505 28.84 5.20 -15.10
N ASP A 506 29.59 4.25 -14.56
CA ASP A 506 29.21 3.50 -13.34
C ASP A 506 29.77 4.12 -12.05
N GLN A 507 29.06 3.90 -10.93
CA GLN A 507 29.53 4.22 -9.58
C GLN A 507 29.78 2.94 -8.79
N ILE A 508 31.02 2.71 -8.40
CA ILE A 508 31.44 1.48 -7.74
C ILE A 508 32.04 1.79 -6.37
N TYR A 509 31.54 1.12 -5.35
CA TYR A 509 32.04 1.21 -3.98
C TYR A 509 32.46 -0.20 -3.55
N GLY A 510 33.77 -0.48 -3.57
CA GLY A 510 34.30 -1.80 -3.19
C GLY A 510 33.98 -2.15 -1.73
N GLY A 511 34.17 -1.18 -0.84
CA GLY A 511 33.99 -1.40 0.58
C GLY A 511 35.26 -1.92 1.24
N ALA A 512 35.11 -2.69 2.32
CA ALA A 512 36.22 -3.20 3.11
C ALA A 512 36.47 -4.68 2.84
N GLY A 513 37.67 -5.01 2.39
CA GLY A 513 38.12 -6.37 2.15
C GLY A 513 39.11 -6.38 0.99
N ALA A 514 39.28 -7.53 0.36
CA ALA A 514 40.23 -7.66 -0.75
C ALA A 514 39.45 -7.79 -2.05
N ASP A 515 39.15 -6.65 -2.67
CA ASP A 515 38.14 -6.56 -3.72
C ASP A 515 38.74 -6.73 -5.12
N ALA A 516 37.95 -7.28 -6.03
CA ALA A 516 38.28 -7.43 -7.45
C ALA A 516 37.25 -6.66 -8.28
N ILE A 517 37.62 -5.46 -8.71
CA ILE A 517 36.74 -4.52 -9.41
C ILE A 517 37.10 -4.42 -10.90
N TYR A 518 36.10 -4.58 -11.75
CA TYR A 518 36.16 -4.41 -13.20
C TYR A 518 35.06 -3.42 -13.59
N ALA A 519 35.43 -2.17 -13.91
CA ALA A 519 34.42 -1.15 -14.18
C ALA A 519 33.85 -1.31 -15.61
N GLY A 520 34.70 -1.47 -16.62
CA GLY A 520 34.29 -1.92 -17.94
C GLY A 520 34.32 -0.81 -18.98
N GLN A 521 33.18 -0.47 -19.59
CA GLN A 521 33.11 0.57 -20.63
C GLN A 521 32.40 1.80 -20.08
N GLY A 522 33.02 2.97 -20.12
CA GLY A 522 32.37 4.22 -19.73
C GLY A 522 33.33 5.14 -19.00
N ALA A 523 32.82 6.24 -18.46
CA ALA A 523 33.60 7.06 -17.53
C ALA A 523 33.23 6.70 -16.09
N ASP A 524 33.99 5.78 -15.50
CA ASP A 524 33.60 5.14 -14.25
C ASP A 524 34.17 5.85 -13.01
N SER A 525 33.43 5.82 -11.91
CA SER A 525 33.85 6.34 -10.60
C SER A 525 33.99 5.20 -9.59
N ILE A 526 35.21 4.88 -9.20
CA ILE A 526 35.55 3.74 -8.35
C ILE A 526 36.07 4.22 -6.99
N TYR A 527 35.43 3.80 -5.92
CA TYR A 527 35.82 4.07 -4.54
C TYR A 527 36.29 2.79 -3.86
N ALA A 528 37.61 2.66 -3.70
CA ALA A 528 38.21 1.54 -2.99
C ALA A 528 38.48 1.93 -1.53
N ALA A 529 37.92 1.19 -0.58
CA ALA A 529 38.13 1.47 0.83
C ALA A 529 39.33 0.68 1.37
N SER A 530 39.16 -0.05 2.47
CA SER A 530 40.30 -0.67 3.15
C SER A 530 40.50 -2.12 2.73
N GLY A 531 41.72 -2.46 2.33
CA GLY A 531 42.16 -3.82 2.09
C GLY A 531 42.92 -3.96 0.77
N ASP A 532 43.20 -5.20 0.37
CA ASP A 532 44.12 -5.47 -0.74
C ASP A 532 43.36 -5.60 -2.05
N ASP A 533 43.14 -4.49 -2.75
CA ASP A 533 42.23 -4.41 -3.90
C ASP A 533 42.93 -4.52 -5.26
N ALA A 534 42.26 -5.17 -6.21
CA ALA A 534 42.62 -5.24 -7.61
C ALA A 534 41.55 -4.55 -8.46
N ILE A 535 41.92 -3.47 -9.16
CA ILE A 535 41.00 -2.59 -9.86
C ILE A 535 41.42 -2.48 -11.33
N TYR A 536 40.45 -2.70 -12.22
CA TYR A 536 40.57 -2.53 -13.66
C TYR A 536 39.50 -1.51 -14.08
N GLY A 537 39.91 -0.32 -14.52
CA GLY A 537 39.03 0.72 -15.05
C GLY A 537 38.35 0.24 -16.32
N GLY A 538 39.12 -0.01 -17.36
CA GLY A 538 38.63 -0.61 -18.60
C GLY A 538 38.83 0.33 -19.78
N SER A 539 37.76 0.81 -20.39
CA SER A 539 37.82 1.76 -21.51
C SER A 539 37.00 2.99 -21.18
N GLY A 540 37.49 4.17 -21.55
CA GLY A 540 36.89 5.44 -21.16
C GLY A 540 37.70 6.11 -20.06
N SER A 541 37.20 7.24 -19.55
CA SER A 541 37.99 8.10 -18.64
C SER A 541 37.60 7.82 -17.20
N ASP A 542 38.38 6.98 -16.54
CA ASP A 542 38.00 6.44 -15.23
C ASP A 542 38.64 7.22 -14.08
N VAL A 543 37.93 7.29 -12.95
CA VAL A 543 38.42 7.88 -11.70
C VAL A 543 38.45 6.82 -10.61
N VAL A 544 39.66 6.46 -10.17
CA VAL A 544 39.86 5.57 -9.01
C VAL A 544 40.24 6.42 -7.79
N THR A 545 39.36 6.44 -6.78
CA THR A 545 39.60 7.11 -5.49
C THR A 545 39.93 6.11 -4.41
N LEU A 546 41.11 6.25 -3.80
CA LEU A 546 41.52 5.46 -2.63
C LEU A 546 41.08 6.15 -1.34
N THR A 547 40.26 5.46 -0.53
CA THR A 547 39.67 6.02 0.69
C THR A 547 40.14 5.34 1.98
N GLY A 548 40.76 4.14 1.88
CA GLY A 548 41.27 3.36 3.02
C GLY A 548 42.77 3.01 2.92
N PRO A 549 43.32 2.34 3.96
CA PRO A 549 44.63 1.68 3.88
C PRO A 549 44.55 0.33 3.17
N GLY A 550 45.60 -0.11 2.50
CA GLY A 550 45.59 -1.34 1.69
C GLY A 550 46.67 -1.40 0.62
N ASN A 551 46.98 -2.60 0.11
CA ASN A 551 47.81 -2.74 -1.09
C ASN A 551 46.93 -2.78 -2.34
N TYR A 552 47.18 -1.88 -3.30
CA TYR A 552 46.34 -1.73 -4.48
C TYR A 552 47.06 -2.19 -5.75
N ALA A 553 46.36 -2.92 -6.63
CA ALA A 553 46.80 -3.23 -7.98
C ALA A 553 45.83 -2.58 -8.98
N LEU A 554 46.27 -1.48 -9.60
CA LEU A 554 45.42 -0.56 -10.35
C LEU A 554 45.80 -0.61 -11.85
N PHE A 555 44.82 -0.83 -12.70
CA PHE A 555 44.96 -0.82 -14.14
C PHE A 555 43.91 0.13 -14.73
N GLY A 556 44.33 1.26 -15.30
CA GLY A 556 43.41 2.21 -15.95
C GLY A 556 42.75 1.55 -17.17
N GLY A 557 43.58 0.93 -18.01
CA GLY A 557 43.15 0.18 -19.19
C GLY A 557 43.65 0.90 -20.43
N GLU A 558 44.55 0.27 -21.19
CA GLU A 558 45.15 0.92 -22.37
C GLU A 558 44.61 0.29 -23.65
N ASP A 559 43.79 1.03 -24.39
CA ASP A 559 43.61 0.80 -25.81
C ASP A 559 44.58 1.69 -26.60
N ALA A 560 45.52 1.04 -27.28
CA ALA A 560 46.60 1.70 -28.02
C ALA A 560 46.06 2.72 -29.04
N GLY A 561 46.06 4.00 -28.68
CA GLY A 561 45.72 5.13 -29.55
C GLY A 561 44.45 5.90 -29.19
N ASP A 562 43.83 5.65 -28.03
CA ASP A 562 42.66 6.40 -27.57
C ASP A 562 43.04 7.73 -26.86
N ALA A 563 42.04 8.57 -26.64
CA ALA A 563 42.11 9.91 -26.06
C ALA A 563 41.37 10.03 -24.72
N ASP A 564 41.05 8.89 -24.10
CA ASP A 564 40.55 8.77 -22.74
C ASP A 564 41.66 9.10 -21.73
N VAL A 565 41.26 9.45 -20.51
CA VAL A 565 42.16 9.97 -19.49
C VAL A 565 41.80 9.37 -18.13
N ASP A 566 42.59 8.41 -17.67
CA ASP A 566 42.40 7.82 -16.35
C ASP A 566 43.05 8.62 -15.23
N VAL A 567 42.36 8.69 -14.10
CA VAL A 567 42.78 9.40 -12.90
C VAL A 567 42.83 8.47 -11.69
N LEU A 568 43.98 8.46 -11.03
CA LEU A 568 44.12 7.98 -9.67
C LEU A 568 44.04 9.14 -8.65
N ASP A 569 42.95 9.22 -7.90
CA ASP A 569 42.75 10.14 -6.79
C ASP A 569 43.14 9.52 -5.43
N ILE A 570 44.04 10.19 -4.72
CA ILE A 570 44.57 9.79 -3.41
C ILE A 570 44.33 10.88 -2.35
N SER A 571 43.52 11.89 -2.66
CA SER A 571 43.23 13.03 -1.78
C SER A 571 42.43 12.63 -0.54
N SER A 572 41.64 11.56 -0.65
CA SER A 572 40.74 11.05 0.40
C SER A 572 41.44 10.14 1.42
N LEU A 573 42.74 9.87 1.25
CA LEU A 573 43.53 9.11 2.23
C LEU A 573 43.74 9.93 3.52
N GLY A 574 43.11 9.49 4.61
CA GLY A 574 43.23 10.11 5.92
C GLY A 574 44.66 10.10 6.50
N ALA A 575 44.81 10.52 7.77
CA ALA A 575 46.12 10.71 8.43
C ALA A 575 47.04 9.46 8.48
N GLY A 576 46.53 8.26 8.21
CA GLY A 576 47.29 7.00 8.14
C GLY A 576 47.92 6.66 6.78
N GLY A 577 47.48 7.32 5.69
CA GLY A 577 47.85 6.99 4.31
C GLY A 577 48.75 8.03 3.63
N GLN A 578 49.62 8.72 4.38
CA GLN A 578 50.47 9.76 3.76
C GLN A 578 51.41 9.16 2.72
N VAL A 579 51.39 9.69 1.50
CA VAL A 579 52.32 9.28 0.44
C VAL A 579 53.75 9.60 0.84
N THR A 580 54.60 8.57 0.91
CA THR A 580 56.04 8.71 1.19
C THR A 580 56.89 8.72 -0.07
N ALA A 581 56.47 8.00 -1.11
CA ALA A 581 57.17 7.95 -2.39
C ALA A 581 56.20 7.59 -3.53
N ILE A 582 56.48 8.11 -4.73
CA ILE A 582 55.89 7.64 -5.99
C ILE A 582 57.06 7.29 -6.92
N THR A 583 57.12 6.04 -7.37
CA THR A 583 58.19 5.48 -8.19
C THR A 583 57.64 4.92 -9.49
N TYR A 584 57.97 5.53 -10.60
CA TYR A 584 57.49 5.07 -11.91
C TYR A 584 58.40 4.04 -12.56
N ASN A 585 57.81 3.17 -13.38
CA ASN A 585 58.53 2.19 -14.17
C ASN A 585 59.41 2.86 -15.23
N SER A 586 60.58 2.31 -15.53
CA SER A 586 61.54 3.00 -16.39
C SER A 586 61.03 3.14 -17.84
N GLY A 587 60.80 4.38 -18.28
CA GLY A 587 60.40 4.69 -19.66
C GLY A 587 58.89 4.79 -19.91
N ASP A 588 58.09 4.67 -18.85
CA ASP A 588 56.62 4.68 -18.86
C ASP A 588 56.12 5.62 -17.75
N ASP A 589 55.35 6.65 -18.09
CA ASP A 589 54.72 7.63 -17.19
C ASP A 589 53.29 7.30 -16.77
N GLU A 590 52.73 6.24 -17.33
CA GLU A 590 51.42 5.70 -17.01
C GLU A 590 51.50 4.55 -15.99
N SER A 591 52.70 4.02 -15.71
CA SER A 591 52.90 2.94 -14.73
C SER A 591 53.93 3.22 -13.62
N GLY A 592 53.64 2.75 -12.41
CA GLY A 592 54.50 2.91 -11.25
C GLY A 592 53.99 2.30 -9.95
N THR A 593 54.60 2.71 -8.83
CA THR A 593 54.22 2.35 -7.47
C THR A 593 54.13 3.59 -6.58
N ILE A 594 53.14 3.64 -5.70
CA ILE A 594 52.99 4.61 -4.62
C ILE A 594 53.26 3.86 -3.31
N THR A 595 54.07 4.43 -2.42
CA THR A 595 54.33 3.86 -1.09
C THR A 595 53.78 4.80 -0.03
N PHE A 596 52.97 4.25 0.88
CA PHE A 596 52.32 5.00 1.94
C PHE A 596 53.09 4.92 3.27
N SER A 597 52.79 5.83 4.20
CA SER A 597 53.50 5.98 5.47
C SER A 597 53.33 4.80 6.43
N ASN A 598 52.24 4.05 6.26
CA ASN A 598 51.94 2.83 7.00
C ASN A 598 52.67 1.59 6.43
N GLY A 599 53.32 1.71 5.26
CA GLY A 599 54.07 0.64 4.61
C GLY A 599 53.34 0.00 3.42
N ASP A 600 52.09 0.36 3.18
CA ASP A 600 51.28 -0.16 2.09
C ASP A 600 51.78 0.36 0.73
N VAL A 601 51.42 -0.35 -0.35
CA VAL A 601 51.85 -0.03 -1.71
C VAL A 601 50.69 -0.10 -2.69
N ALA A 602 50.50 0.94 -3.50
CA ALA A 602 49.65 0.90 -4.69
C ALA A 602 50.53 0.76 -5.95
N THR A 603 50.35 -0.28 -6.75
CA THR A 603 50.96 -0.41 -8.07
C THR A 603 49.93 0.02 -9.11
N PHE A 604 50.31 0.89 -10.05
CA PHE A 604 49.42 1.40 -11.08
C PHE A 604 50.04 1.24 -12.47
N SER A 605 49.18 1.11 -13.50
CA SER A 605 49.54 1.14 -14.92
C SER A 605 48.37 1.66 -15.76
N GLY A 606 48.67 2.33 -16.89
CA GLY A 606 47.66 2.93 -17.77
C GLY A 606 47.06 4.25 -17.26
N PHE A 607 47.67 4.93 -16.28
CA PHE A 607 47.11 6.19 -15.74
C PHE A 607 47.85 7.42 -16.28
N GLU A 608 47.19 8.23 -17.12
CA GLU A 608 47.85 9.22 -17.97
C GLU A 608 48.14 10.60 -17.31
N MET A 609 47.51 10.94 -16.19
CA MET A 609 47.60 12.31 -15.66
C MET A 609 48.52 12.49 -14.45
N ILE A 610 49.72 13.01 -14.70
CA ILE A 610 50.52 13.64 -13.65
C ILE A 610 51.10 14.98 -14.13
N VAL A 611 50.51 16.08 -13.69
CA VAL A 611 50.87 17.47 -14.07
C VAL A 611 52.22 17.90 -13.48
N CYS A 612 53.15 18.42 -14.30
CA CYS A 612 54.50 18.80 -13.84
C CYS A 612 55.20 19.97 -14.58
N PHE A 613 56.18 20.55 -13.89
CA PHE A 613 57.02 21.69 -14.30
C PHE A 613 58.38 21.23 -14.82
N ALA A 614 58.90 21.79 -15.92
CA ALA A 614 60.25 21.45 -16.34
C ALA A 614 61.30 21.97 -15.32
N GLN A 615 62.38 21.22 -15.14
CA GLN A 615 63.50 21.63 -14.31
C GLN A 615 64.03 23.00 -14.73
N GLY A 616 64.33 23.85 -13.75
CA GLY A 616 64.73 25.24 -13.94
C GLY A 616 63.57 26.23 -14.00
N THR A 617 62.32 25.76 -14.11
CA THR A 617 61.13 26.61 -13.93
C THR A 617 61.12 27.16 -12.52
N ARG A 618 60.90 28.47 -12.36
CA ARG A 618 60.84 29.08 -11.03
C ARG A 618 59.41 29.36 -10.61
N ILE A 619 59.09 28.94 -9.40
CA ILE A 619 57.79 29.14 -8.76
C ILE A 619 57.90 30.31 -7.82
N ASP A 620 56.91 31.20 -7.85
CA ASP A 620 56.87 32.35 -6.96
C ASP A 620 56.63 31.90 -5.53
N THR A 621 57.47 32.39 -4.61
CA THR A 621 57.32 32.20 -3.16
C THR A 621 57.25 33.56 -2.46
N PRO A 622 56.81 33.65 -1.19
CA PRO A 622 56.83 34.90 -0.43
C PRO A 622 58.22 35.57 -0.32
N ARG A 623 59.30 34.81 -0.57
CA ARG A 623 60.69 35.29 -0.50
C ARG A 623 61.29 35.56 -1.89
N GLY A 624 60.48 35.46 -2.95
CA GLY A 624 60.88 35.58 -4.35
C GLY A 624 60.83 34.25 -5.10
N PRO A 625 61.03 34.26 -6.44
CA PRO A 625 60.94 33.04 -7.25
C PRO A 625 62.05 32.04 -6.91
N VAL A 626 61.70 30.77 -6.72
CA VAL A 626 62.60 29.65 -6.39
C VAL A 626 62.52 28.59 -7.50
N ALA A 627 63.64 28.02 -7.90
CA ALA A 627 63.65 26.94 -8.90
C ALA A 627 62.87 25.72 -8.37
N VAL A 628 62.07 25.10 -9.22
CA VAL A 628 61.15 24.03 -8.81
C VAL A 628 61.90 22.83 -8.21
N GLU A 629 63.13 22.57 -8.66
CA GLU A 629 64.02 21.55 -8.10
C GLU A 629 64.54 21.84 -6.67
N ASP A 630 64.48 23.09 -6.23
CA ASP A 630 64.98 23.53 -4.93
C ASP A 630 63.88 23.62 -3.86
N LEU A 631 62.61 23.54 -4.27
CA LEU A 631 61.46 23.52 -3.37
C LEU A 631 61.42 22.20 -2.57
N ARG A 632 61.02 22.28 -1.31
CA ARG A 632 60.86 21.13 -0.41
C ARG A 632 59.47 21.15 0.23
N PRO A 633 58.96 19.98 0.68
CA PRO A 633 57.76 19.94 1.51
C PRO A 633 57.87 20.90 2.71
N GLY A 634 56.83 21.69 2.93
CA GLY A 634 56.75 22.74 3.94
C GLY A 634 57.13 24.14 3.43
N ASP A 635 57.78 24.28 2.27
CA ASP A 635 58.00 25.59 1.66
C ASP A 635 56.67 26.18 1.18
N ALA A 636 56.46 27.48 1.40
CA ALA A 636 55.26 28.17 0.96
C ALA A 636 55.42 28.71 -0.47
N VAL A 637 54.48 28.39 -1.35
CA VAL A 637 54.39 28.92 -2.72
C VAL A 637 53.23 29.91 -2.81
N MET A 638 53.36 30.91 -3.68
CA MET A 638 52.33 31.91 -3.92
C MET A 638 51.21 31.33 -4.79
N THR A 639 49.97 31.42 -4.32
CA THR A 639 48.78 31.06 -5.10
C THR A 639 47.91 32.27 -5.41
N ALA A 640 47.12 32.18 -6.48
CA ALA A 640 46.26 33.27 -6.97
C ALA A 640 45.05 33.49 -6.07
N ASP A 641 44.50 32.42 -5.48
CA ASP A 641 43.23 32.46 -4.75
C ASP A 641 43.42 32.57 -3.24
N HIS A 642 44.39 31.86 -2.65
CA HIS A 642 44.52 31.71 -1.20
C HIS A 642 45.85 32.23 -0.62
N GLY A 643 46.62 32.98 -1.41
CA GLY A 643 47.90 33.53 -0.95
C GLY A 643 48.96 32.44 -0.75
N PRO A 644 49.94 32.62 0.16
CA PRO A 644 50.97 31.62 0.37
C PRO A 644 50.43 30.32 0.96
N GLN A 645 50.61 29.20 0.26
CA GLN A 645 50.20 27.86 0.69
C GLN A 645 51.42 26.93 0.82
N PRO A 646 51.47 26.04 1.83
CA PRO A 646 52.60 25.13 2.01
C PRO A 646 52.56 23.99 0.98
N LEU A 647 53.71 23.66 0.42
CA LEU A 647 53.89 22.44 -0.35
C LEU A 647 53.79 21.23 0.58
N ARG A 648 52.96 20.27 0.20
CA ARG A 648 52.86 18.97 0.88
C ARG A 648 53.84 17.97 0.32
N TRP A 649 54.07 18.04 -0.98
CA TRP A 649 55.02 17.16 -1.62
C TRP A 649 55.67 17.83 -2.83
N THR A 650 56.91 17.42 -3.09
CA THR A 650 57.67 17.78 -4.29
C THR A 650 58.32 16.53 -4.84
N GLY A 651 58.06 16.21 -6.10
CA GLY A 651 58.67 15.08 -6.81
C GLY A 651 59.42 15.54 -8.05
N SER A 652 60.32 14.70 -8.57
CA SER A 652 60.96 14.95 -9.85
C SER A 652 61.25 13.68 -10.61
N ARG A 653 61.12 13.72 -11.94
CA ARG A 653 61.40 12.60 -12.82
C ARG A 653 62.08 13.05 -14.11
N ARG A 654 63.04 12.27 -14.57
CA ARG A 654 63.68 12.46 -15.87
C ARG A 654 63.08 11.52 -16.91
N VAL A 655 62.53 12.08 -17.99
CA VAL A 655 61.82 11.36 -19.07
C VAL A 655 62.42 11.69 -20.44
N PRO A 656 62.26 10.82 -21.46
CA PRO A 656 62.54 11.19 -22.85
C PRO A 656 61.68 12.38 -23.29
N ALA A 657 62.25 13.35 -24.00
CA ALA A 657 61.48 14.49 -24.48
C ALA A 657 60.89 14.18 -25.88
N ARG A 658 59.86 13.33 -25.98
CA ARG A 658 59.25 12.92 -27.26
C ARG A 658 57.74 12.73 -27.14
N GLY A 659 56.99 12.95 -28.22
CA GLY A 659 55.53 12.73 -28.23
C GLY A 659 54.80 13.42 -27.06
N GLY A 660 54.01 12.66 -26.31
CA GLY A 660 53.20 13.13 -25.17
C GLY A 660 53.97 13.72 -23.99
N SER A 661 55.30 13.53 -23.92
CA SER A 661 56.19 14.09 -22.88
C SER A 661 57.15 15.17 -23.41
N ALA A 662 57.10 15.49 -24.72
CA ALA A 662 57.92 16.54 -25.32
C ALA A 662 57.52 17.92 -24.76
N PRO A 663 58.45 18.69 -24.17
CA PRO A 663 58.13 19.94 -23.50
C PRO A 663 57.43 20.95 -24.39
N VAL A 664 56.41 21.59 -23.84
CA VAL A 664 55.79 22.78 -24.40
C VAL A 664 56.46 24.00 -23.78
N THR A 665 57.04 24.84 -24.61
CA THR A 665 57.70 26.09 -24.20
C THR A 665 56.89 27.28 -24.68
N PHE A 666 56.52 28.12 -23.72
CA PHE A 666 55.92 29.43 -23.92
C PHE A 666 57.02 30.46 -24.03
N ALA A 667 57.06 31.22 -25.12
CA ALA A 667 57.93 32.37 -25.28
C ALA A 667 57.66 33.42 -24.19
N THR A 668 58.62 34.30 -23.93
CA THR A 668 58.44 35.36 -22.93
C THR A 668 57.24 36.23 -23.29
N GLY A 669 56.29 36.37 -22.37
CA GLY A 669 55.09 37.18 -22.53
C GLY A 669 53.91 36.48 -23.21
N ALA A 670 54.06 35.26 -23.74
CA ALA A 670 53.00 34.53 -24.46
C ALA A 670 51.72 34.38 -23.62
N ILE A 671 51.88 34.20 -22.31
CA ILE A 671 50.80 34.06 -21.32
C ILE A 671 51.01 34.97 -20.09
N GLY A 672 51.81 36.03 -20.26
CA GLY A 672 52.21 36.91 -19.14
C GLY A 672 53.41 36.44 -18.33
N ASN A 673 54.01 35.31 -18.71
CA ASN A 673 55.26 34.82 -18.14
C ASN A 673 56.42 35.81 -18.39
N THR A 674 57.21 36.07 -17.35
CA THR A 674 58.33 37.04 -17.36
C THR A 674 59.59 36.48 -18.02
N ARG A 675 59.66 35.17 -18.25
CA ARG A 675 60.72 34.42 -18.92
C ARG A 675 60.11 33.26 -19.70
N PRO A 676 60.85 32.62 -20.63
CA PRO A 676 60.37 31.41 -21.26
C PRO A 676 59.95 30.39 -20.19
N LEU A 677 58.72 29.89 -20.29
CA LEU A 677 58.15 28.94 -19.35
C LEU A 677 58.01 27.60 -20.07
N THR A 678 58.58 26.55 -19.50
CA THR A 678 58.54 25.21 -20.08
C THR A 678 57.75 24.28 -19.15
N LEU A 679 56.72 23.64 -19.70
CA LEU A 679 55.80 22.80 -18.97
C LEU A 679 55.66 21.43 -19.66
N SER A 680 55.15 20.44 -18.93
CA SER A 680 54.67 19.23 -19.59
C SER A 680 53.48 19.56 -20.51
N PRO A 681 53.24 18.79 -21.59
CA PRO A 681 52.14 19.06 -22.52
C PRO A 681 50.75 19.14 -21.85
N GLN A 682 50.54 18.39 -20.77
CA GLN A 682 49.29 18.27 -20.04
C GLN A 682 49.14 19.35 -18.96
N HIS A 683 50.20 20.12 -18.67
CA HIS A 683 50.15 21.17 -17.68
C HIS A 683 49.16 22.26 -18.08
N ARG A 684 48.22 22.60 -17.20
CA ARG A 684 47.21 23.61 -17.53
C ARG A 684 47.66 25.00 -17.14
N VAL A 685 47.44 25.93 -18.07
CA VAL A 685 47.73 27.35 -17.92
C VAL A 685 46.42 28.08 -17.78
N LEU A 686 46.37 29.05 -16.86
CA LEU A 686 45.20 29.90 -16.72
C LEU A 686 45.17 30.95 -17.83
N ILE A 687 44.16 30.86 -18.69
CA ILE A 687 43.85 31.86 -19.72
C ILE A 687 42.75 32.77 -19.19
N THR A 688 42.99 34.08 -19.23
CA THR A 688 42.09 35.09 -18.68
C THR A 688 41.71 36.13 -19.73
N GLY A 689 40.53 36.72 -19.61
CA GLY A 689 40.10 37.90 -20.35
C GLY A 689 38.78 37.74 -21.10
N TRP A 690 38.47 38.74 -21.94
CA TRP A 690 37.18 38.86 -22.63
C TRP A 690 36.89 37.72 -23.62
N LYS A 691 37.94 37.07 -24.14
CA LYS A 691 37.80 36.06 -25.19
C LYS A 691 37.27 34.73 -24.65
N PRO A 692 37.82 34.15 -23.56
CA PRO A 692 37.14 33.10 -22.81
C PRO A 692 35.70 33.47 -22.41
N GLU A 693 35.47 34.70 -21.91
CA GLU A 693 34.15 35.14 -21.45
C GLU A 693 33.09 35.15 -22.58
N MET A 694 33.49 35.57 -23.78
CA MET A 694 32.60 35.56 -24.95
C MET A 694 32.36 34.17 -25.54
N LEU A 695 33.35 33.26 -25.46
CA LEU A 695 33.29 31.97 -26.12
C LEU A 695 32.71 30.86 -25.24
N PHE A 696 32.96 30.93 -23.92
CA PHE A 696 32.60 29.88 -22.96
C PHE A 696 31.77 30.40 -21.78
N GLY A 697 31.46 31.70 -21.74
CA GLY A 697 30.73 32.32 -20.63
C GLY A 697 31.58 32.58 -19.38
N GLU A 698 32.88 32.24 -19.42
CA GLU A 698 33.76 32.23 -18.25
C GLU A 698 34.98 33.14 -18.47
N ALA A 699 35.26 34.05 -17.54
CA ALA A 699 36.34 35.04 -17.71
C ALA A 699 37.76 34.46 -17.50
N GLU A 700 37.85 33.28 -16.90
CA GLU A 700 39.08 32.59 -16.55
C GLU A 700 38.89 31.09 -16.80
N VAL A 701 39.74 30.49 -17.64
CA VAL A 701 39.68 29.07 -18.02
C VAL A 701 41.07 28.45 -18.01
N LEU A 702 41.18 27.18 -17.62
CA LEU A 702 42.41 26.39 -17.66
C LEU A 702 42.53 25.68 -19.00
N VAL A 703 43.70 25.77 -19.63
CA VAL A 703 43.96 25.14 -20.93
C VAL A 703 45.27 24.38 -20.88
N ALA A 704 45.25 23.10 -21.26
CA ALA A 704 46.46 22.28 -21.35
C ALA A 704 47.47 22.88 -22.33
N ALA A 705 48.74 22.87 -21.96
CA ALA A 705 49.82 23.49 -22.75
C ALA A 705 49.88 22.96 -24.19
N LYS A 706 49.61 21.67 -24.40
CA LYS A 706 49.55 21.02 -25.72
C LYS A 706 48.49 21.63 -26.64
N HIS A 707 47.36 22.06 -26.08
CA HIS A 707 46.28 22.68 -26.84
C HIS A 707 46.57 24.14 -27.22
N LEU A 708 47.61 24.74 -26.63
CA LEU A 708 48.05 26.11 -26.91
C LEU A 708 49.19 26.16 -27.95
N VAL A 709 49.69 25.01 -28.41
CA VAL A 709 50.81 24.96 -29.37
C VAL A 709 50.39 25.57 -30.71
N ASP A 710 51.02 26.68 -31.07
CA ASP A 710 50.75 27.45 -32.28
C ASP A 710 51.92 27.43 -33.28
N GLY A 711 53.05 26.84 -32.89
CA GLY A 711 54.28 26.79 -33.69
C GLY A 711 55.04 28.13 -33.76
N HIS A 712 54.62 29.14 -32.99
CA HIS A 712 55.20 30.48 -32.95
C HIS A 712 55.55 30.89 -31.52
N GLU A 713 54.58 31.37 -30.73
CA GLU A 713 54.81 31.83 -29.35
C GLU A 713 54.74 30.67 -28.35
N VAL A 714 54.11 29.56 -28.72
CA VAL A 714 54.03 28.32 -27.94
C VAL A 714 54.46 27.16 -28.82
N THR A 715 55.62 26.59 -28.50
CA THR A 715 56.25 25.54 -29.32
C THR A 715 56.46 24.28 -28.51
N GLN A 716 56.14 23.13 -29.10
CA GLN A 716 56.53 21.83 -28.56
C GLN A 716 57.83 21.36 -29.23
N SER A 717 58.81 20.93 -28.44
CA SER A 717 60.14 20.57 -28.94
C SER A 717 60.58 19.20 -28.47
N GLU A 718 60.93 18.32 -29.40
CA GLU A 718 61.52 17.02 -29.08
C GLU A 718 63.02 17.13 -28.72
N GLY A 719 63.49 16.24 -27.86
CA GLY A 719 64.85 16.20 -27.36
C GLY A 719 65.28 14.81 -26.85
N SER A 720 66.40 14.77 -26.14
CA SER A 720 66.94 13.52 -25.60
C SER A 720 66.32 13.13 -24.26
N GLN A 721 66.39 14.02 -23.27
CA GLN A 721 65.85 13.83 -21.92
C GLN A 721 65.45 15.19 -21.33
N ILE A 722 64.37 15.23 -20.56
CA ILE A 722 63.92 16.37 -19.76
C ILE A 722 63.61 15.90 -18.34
N THR A 723 63.86 16.74 -17.35
CA THR A 723 63.42 16.49 -15.96
C THR A 723 62.19 17.34 -15.69
N TYR A 724 61.11 16.71 -15.20
CA TYR A 724 59.90 17.37 -14.74
C TYR A 724 59.77 17.25 -13.22
N HIS A 725 59.18 18.25 -12.58
CA HIS A 725 58.96 18.35 -11.15
C HIS A 725 57.48 18.53 -10.85
N HIS A 726 56.96 17.82 -9.86
CA HIS A 726 55.58 17.90 -9.42
C HIS A 726 55.50 18.61 -8.07
N LEU A 727 54.43 19.38 -7.88
CA LEU A 727 54.17 20.12 -6.65
C LEU A 727 52.74 19.83 -6.21
N CYS A 728 52.59 19.30 -5.00
CA CYS A 728 51.28 19.04 -4.40
C CYS A 728 51.07 19.95 -3.19
N LEU A 729 49.87 20.50 -3.06
CA LEU A 729 49.40 21.35 -1.97
C LEU A 729 48.20 20.68 -1.27
N ASP A 730 47.71 21.26 -0.17
CA ASP A 730 46.53 20.76 0.56
C ASP A 730 45.23 20.77 -0.24
N ARG A 731 45.17 21.63 -1.24
CA ARG A 731 44.03 21.82 -2.11
C ARG A 731 44.57 22.23 -3.47
N HIS A 732 43.72 22.12 -4.48
CA HIS A 732 44.05 22.61 -5.79
C HIS A 732 44.16 24.15 -5.82
N GLU A 733 45.22 24.66 -6.43
CA GLU A 733 45.56 26.08 -6.45
C GLU A 733 46.10 26.48 -7.82
N VAL A 734 45.88 27.74 -8.22
CA VAL A 734 46.64 28.35 -9.30
C VAL A 734 47.88 28.97 -8.70
N LEU A 735 49.05 28.44 -9.06
CA LEU A 735 50.35 28.97 -8.64
C LEU A 735 50.96 29.83 -9.75
N PHE A 736 52.02 30.56 -9.42
CA PHE A 736 52.71 31.39 -10.41
C PHE A 736 54.06 30.77 -10.77
N ALA A 737 54.21 30.37 -12.05
CA ALA A 737 55.45 29.86 -12.62
C ALA A 737 56.02 30.87 -13.62
N GLU A 738 57.24 31.34 -13.38
CA GLU A 738 57.86 32.46 -14.10
C GLU A 738 56.93 33.71 -14.16
N GLY A 739 56.07 33.88 -13.16
CA GLY A 739 55.07 34.94 -13.07
C GLY A 739 53.78 34.71 -13.87
N ALA A 740 53.63 33.60 -14.60
CA ALA A 740 52.37 33.23 -15.24
C ALA A 740 51.52 32.33 -14.32
N PRO A 741 50.19 32.53 -14.29
CA PRO A 741 49.29 31.68 -13.52
C PRO A 741 49.11 30.32 -14.19
N VAL A 742 49.46 29.26 -13.47
CA VAL A 742 49.42 27.87 -13.92
C VAL A 742 48.89 26.97 -12.81
N GLU A 743 48.38 25.82 -13.20
CA GLU A 743 47.74 24.87 -12.29
C GLU A 743 48.75 24.20 -11.34
N SER A 744 48.36 23.95 -10.09
CA SER A 744 49.04 22.96 -9.23
C SER A 744 48.62 21.53 -9.58
N PHE A 745 49.25 20.52 -9.01
CA PHE A 745 48.75 19.14 -9.13
C PHE A 745 47.32 19.05 -8.56
N LEU A 746 46.37 18.53 -9.36
CA LEU A 746 44.96 18.30 -9.02
C LEU A 746 44.74 16.78 -8.87
N PRO A 747 44.28 16.27 -7.73
CA PRO A 747 43.57 14.99 -7.62
C PRO A 747 42.13 15.20 -8.16
N ALA A 748 41.67 14.43 -9.14
CA ALA A 748 40.62 14.87 -10.09
C ALA A 748 39.17 14.93 -9.57
N GLU A 749 38.35 15.63 -10.37
CA GLU A 749 37.01 16.16 -10.08
C GLU A 749 35.97 15.78 -11.17
N GLU A 750 36.04 14.61 -11.82
CA GLU A 750 35.09 14.30 -12.91
C GLU A 750 33.71 13.78 -12.48
N ALA A 751 33.49 13.44 -11.21
CA ALA A 751 32.21 12.92 -10.71
C ALA A 751 31.03 13.93 -10.71
N LEU A 752 31.29 15.25 -10.73
CA LEU A 752 30.22 16.27 -10.68
C LEU A 752 29.77 16.78 -12.05
N PHE A 753 30.53 16.49 -13.11
CA PHE A 753 30.24 16.94 -14.49
C PHE A 753 29.43 15.92 -15.30
N SER A 754 29.39 14.65 -14.88
CA SER A 754 28.44 13.64 -15.38
C SER A 754 27.00 13.92 -14.95
N LEU A 755 26.80 14.65 -13.85
CA LEU A 755 25.47 15.05 -13.36
C LEU A 755 24.85 16.19 -14.18
N THR A 756 23.56 16.07 -14.49
CA THR A 756 22.79 17.16 -15.12
C THR A 756 22.67 18.37 -14.16
N PRO A 757 22.44 19.59 -14.68
CA PRO A 757 22.29 20.79 -13.83
C PRO A 757 21.18 20.70 -12.78
N ALA A 758 20.18 19.82 -12.97
CA ALA A 758 19.11 19.56 -12.00
C ALA A 758 19.60 18.63 -10.88
N GLN A 759 20.19 17.48 -11.23
CA GLN A 759 20.79 16.53 -10.27
C GLN A 759 21.87 17.18 -9.41
N ARG A 760 22.72 18.03 -10.01
CA ARG A 760 23.75 18.78 -9.29
C ARG A 760 23.15 19.77 -8.28
N ARG A 761 22.03 20.41 -8.63
CA ARG A 761 21.34 21.36 -7.73
C ARG A 761 20.67 20.63 -6.57
N ASP A 762 20.10 19.46 -6.83
CA ASP A 762 19.33 18.70 -5.85
C ASP A 762 20.28 17.96 -4.88
N LEU A 763 21.41 17.45 -5.36
CA LEU A 763 22.51 16.89 -4.54
C LEU A 763 23.19 17.93 -3.65
N CYS A 764 23.45 19.13 -4.16
CA CYS A 764 23.99 20.24 -3.35
C CYS A 764 22.97 20.84 -2.36
N ALA A 765 21.67 20.59 -2.54
CA ALA A 765 20.62 20.97 -1.60
C ALA A 765 20.48 19.93 -0.46
N ALA A 766 20.68 18.65 -0.78
CA ALA A 766 20.64 17.54 0.17
C ALA A 766 21.92 17.45 1.04
N LEU A 767 23.08 17.80 0.48
CA LEU A 767 24.37 17.72 1.16
C LEU A 767 25.10 19.06 1.05
N PRO A 768 24.85 20.02 1.98
CA PRO A 768 25.43 21.37 1.92
C PRO A 768 26.98 21.38 2.00
N ASP A 769 27.57 20.32 2.56
CA ASP A 769 29.01 20.16 2.75
C ASP A 769 29.76 19.65 1.49
N LEU A 770 29.03 19.25 0.43
CA LEU A 770 29.59 18.97 -0.90
C LEU A 770 30.14 20.24 -1.60
N ASP A 771 29.90 21.42 -1.03
CA ASP A 771 30.51 22.68 -1.48
C ASP A 771 32.03 22.76 -1.18
N ALA A 772 32.61 21.76 -0.50
CA ALA A 772 34.01 21.73 -0.07
C ALA A 772 34.87 20.57 -0.64
N ALA A 773 34.46 19.91 -1.72
CA ALA A 773 35.34 19.02 -2.50
C ALA A 773 36.28 19.85 -3.40
N ALA A 774 37.51 19.38 -3.61
CA ALA A 774 38.60 20.14 -4.24
C ALA A 774 38.34 20.44 -5.74
N ARG A 775 37.69 21.58 -6.00
CA ARG A 775 37.48 22.11 -7.35
C ARG A 775 38.80 22.45 -8.06
N PRO A 776 38.96 22.25 -9.39
CA PRO A 776 39.88 23.03 -10.18
C PRO A 776 39.50 24.48 -9.95
N ALA A 777 40.50 25.34 -9.77
CA ALA A 777 40.25 26.73 -9.39
C ALA A 777 39.36 27.43 -10.43
N ARG A 778 39.37 26.96 -11.69
CA ARG A 778 38.64 27.50 -12.84
C ARG A 778 38.25 26.40 -13.85
N PRO A 779 37.24 26.61 -14.71
CA PRO A 779 36.80 25.66 -15.75
C PRO A 779 37.90 25.26 -16.73
N ILE A 780 37.95 23.99 -17.14
CA ILE A 780 38.98 23.44 -18.03
C ILE A 780 38.42 23.32 -19.47
N LEU A 781 39.18 23.74 -20.48
CA LEU A 781 38.80 23.58 -21.89
C LEU A 781 39.33 22.28 -22.50
N ARG A 782 38.46 21.57 -23.24
CA ARG A 782 38.82 20.43 -24.10
C ARG A 782 39.62 20.90 -25.32
N GLY A 783 40.33 19.97 -25.97
CA GLY A 783 41.24 20.30 -27.08
C GLY A 783 40.56 21.03 -28.25
N TYR A 784 39.33 20.66 -28.60
CA TYR A 784 38.58 21.33 -29.66
C TYR A 784 38.03 22.71 -29.23
N GLU A 785 37.73 22.90 -27.95
CA GLU A 785 37.29 24.18 -27.39
C GLU A 785 38.46 25.17 -27.34
N ALA A 786 39.63 24.71 -26.89
CA ALA A 786 40.85 25.50 -26.85
C ALA A 786 41.25 26.04 -28.24
N GLN A 787 40.96 25.30 -29.33
CA GLN A 787 41.20 25.78 -30.70
C GLN A 787 40.40 27.04 -31.06
N LEU A 788 39.23 27.26 -30.44
CA LEU A 788 38.42 28.47 -30.65
C LEU A 788 39.09 29.73 -30.07
N LEU A 789 40.04 29.58 -29.14
CA LEU A 789 40.85 30.68 -28.63
C LEU A 789 41.81 31.23 -29.70
N GLY A 790 42.07 30.52 -30.81
CA GLY A 790 42.86 30.98 -31.94
C GLY A 790 44.35 31.25 -31.64
N PRO A 791 45.16 31.61 -32.67
CA PRO A 791 46.62 31.64 -32.61
C PRO A 791 47.23 32.86 -31.88
N SER A 792 46.39 33.71 -31.27
CA SER A 792 46.87 34.84 -30.48
C SER A 792 46.03 34.93 -29.21
N LEU A 793 46.67 34.56 -28.10
CA LEU A 793 46.07 34.66 -26.78
C LEU A 793 45.89 36.14 -26.42
N PRO A 794 44.77 36.51 -25.78
CA PRO A 794 44.59 37.88 -25.33
C PRO A 794 45.71 38.25 -24.32
N PRO A 795 46.22 39.49 -24.35
CA PRO A 795 47.18 39.92 -23.34
C PRO A 795 46.52 39.82 -21.95
N PRO A 796 47.22 39.25 -20.95
CA PRO A 796 46.62 38.94 -19.65
C PRO A 796 46.08 40.21 -18.99
N ASP A 797 44.82 40.16 -18.51
CA ASP A 797 44.23 41.26 -17.77
C ASP A 797 44.72 41.27 -16.31
N LEU A 798 45.95 41.76 -16.13
CA LEU A 798 46.59 41.89 -14.82
C LEU A 798 45.83 42.86 -13.88
N ARG A 799 44.80 43.59 -14.34
CA ARG A 799 44.00 44.49 -13.48
C ARG A 799 43.01 43.74 -12.60
N ARG A 800 42.55 42.54 -12.99
CA ARG A 800 41.74 41.66 -12.13
C ARG A 800 42.61 40.84 -11.17
N ALA A 801 43.74 40.29 -11.64
CA ALA A 801 44.69 39.57 -10.77
C ALA A 801 45.33 40.48 -9.69
N GLY A 802 45.64 41.75 -10.02
CA GLY A 802 46.23 42.70 -9.09
C GLY A 802 45.27 43.29 -8.04
N HIS A 803 43.96 43.18 -8.22
CA HIS A 803 42.98 43.77 -7.28
C HIS A 803 42.84 42.99 -5.97
N ARG A 804 43.25 41.70 -5.94
CA ARG A 804 43.27 40.90 -4.69
C ARG A 804 44.57 41.03 -3.89
N MET A 805 45.71 41.34 -4.50
CA MET A 805 46.97 41.55 -3.76
C MET A 805 47.07 42.91 -3.07
N ALA A 806 46.43 43.96 -3.59
CA ALA A 806 46.57 45.32 -3.05
C ALA A 806 45.79 45.57 -1.75
N ASN A 807 44.81 44.73 -1.39
CA ASN A 807 43.95 44.93 -0.21
C ASN A 807 44.29 44.04 1.00
N ARG A 808 45.42 43.32 1.00
CA ARG A 808 45.85 42.47 2.14
C ARG A 808 47.25 42.75 2.68
N ILE A 809 47.87 43.87 2.28
CA ILE A 809 49.04 44.43 2.95
C ILE A 809 48.67 45.81 3.51
N LEU A 810 47.84 45.80 4.56
CA LEU A 810 47.79 46.79 5.63
C LEU A 810 47.28 46.11 6.90
#